data_AF-A0A6J3S4W3-F1
#
_entry.id   AF-A0A6J3S4W3-F1
#
_cell.length_a   1.000
_cell.length_b   1.000
_cell.length_c   1.000
_cell.angle_alpha   90.00
_cell.angle_beta   90.00
_cell.angle_gamma   90.00
#
_symmetry.space_group_name_H-M   'P 1'
#
loop_
_entity.id
_entity.type
_entity.pdbx_description
1 polymer ?
#
loop_
_entity_poly.entity_id
_entity_poly.type
_entity_poly.pdbx_seq_one_letter_code
_entity_poly.pdbx_strand_id
1 'polypeptide(L)'
;MAPKRQKQKRSKRGKTKITLPVSEEAEPVNMESMGHPEIYPLVLTSKTQEIFNCRIDEDVTDEQPYKLIRKEDIFADFENRAAVSDFYPVKKIIQEYPGDELLLVYDKDFKYGLNFYLIGTEEGKENYLNPPEVPEEQEEYKEHIPEDIYIYKPPISKPWVSLGSEKEIEEESVKESTKEITYMISRKRSEFGAPVKFSDQNASSVKDAYIECTAYPDKKFTLKQLERDVGMQVVPKIKDTSTQTRWTYPKNATTQYYPREFSEEEKDALGQSKTLTEFLNNVSISVEIALQQNEIMNTFINDWKSLAEEEGTFGDKTDTHLKEYQSFTYMHNLTENMITCVSWHPIIYGLIAVSVAVRLSFEERVHFSGKLLLQPSLILFWSFSDPIQPQLMLESPDDIFCFQFCPSDPNIIAGGCINGQIVMWDITAHADRIENIKAGGSRSKNVTLKPMFLLEPETNTEAMYIRHCAVSSIENGHRKVITDIHWLPDTFEINRLGSVFENRSGISCQLVTCSADCTICFWDIRPQKALTPQPPPEKKKEESIEVPFDVPSTFLHLNLSWKPLSKIRLSKGETALDHCPTKLSLSEDSLLYKAQDKMLAQSKAMKAGEMNPYQNLEGGLGNYLKPIDDFCTKFFVGTEEGEVIYTDWKMEKDPETGRFMTKKPLSLYTVHDGGVHTIQRSPFYKDIILTVGGWNVAIWKEGIMTGPLLQSSCAPKRYTSGHWSLTRPGVFYIGREDGYIDIWDLLEKTHEPVQSQNICITMITYIKPWTFSAKQQFIAIADYYGTLHILEIPWTLSRPSTNEVSRISYYFEREVKHLEYVEQRKKIREEEKKEMEMEKKKVETYQKSKEQLEAKLKMDYESYLELEKDILINLGLIKVEETMSNKEMI
;
A
#
# COMPACT_ATOMS: atom_id res chain seq x y z
N MET A 1 59.48 5.89 -51.02
CA MET A 1 60.30 6.99 -51.56
C MET A 1 59.38 7.96 -52.29
N ALA A 2 59.47 9.25 -51.96
CA ALA A 2 58.68 10.35 -52.51
C ALA A 2 58.97 10.60 -54.01
N PRO A 3 58.15 11.43 -54.70
CA PRO A 3 58.40 12.89 -54.73
C PRO A 3 57.10 13.72 -54.58
N LYS A 4 56.95 14.83 -53.82
CA LYS A 4 57.60 16.18 -53.80
C LYS A 4 57.58 16.87 -55.18
N ARG A 5 56.87 17.98 -55.44
CA ARG A 5 57.03 19.39 -54.99
C ARG A 5 55.90 20.23 -55.65
N GLN A 6 55.13 21.10 -54.97
CA GLN A 6 55.39 22.53 -54.60
C GLN A 6 55.85 23.42 -55.79
N LYS A 7 55.39 24.65 -56.06
CA LYS A 7 54.71 25.74 -55.30
C LYS A 7 54.54 26.96 -56.23
N GLN A 8 53.55 27.84 -55.98
CA GLN A 8 53.63 29.34 -55.98
C GLN A 8 52.26 29.88 -55.50
N LYS A 9 52.03 30.38 -54.26
CA LYS A 9 52.34 31.70 -53.60
C LYS A 9 51.99 32.92 -54.48
N ARG A 10 51.29 33.99 -54.06
CA ARG A 10 50.88 34.52 -52.73
C ARG A 10 49.95 35.76 -52.89
N SER A 11 49.02 35.98 -51.95
CA SER A 11 48.60 37.25 -51.28
C SER A 11 47.08 37.26 -51.03
N LYS A 12 46.47 37.81 -49.98
CA LYS A 12 46.87 38.42 -48.70
C LYS A 12 45.64 38.28 -47.75
N ARG A 13 45.89 38.31 -46.44
CA ARG A 13 44.94 38.07 -45.32
C ARG A 13 43.75 39.03 -45.25
N GLY A 14 42.59 38.50 -44.84
CA GLY A 14 41.49 39.20 -44.16
C GLY A 14 40.66 38.17 -43.37
N LYS A 15 40.40 38.44 -42.09
CA LYS A 15 39.77 37.52 -41.11
C LYS A 15 38.29 37.30 -41.40
N THR A 16 37.80 36.06 -41.31
CA THR A 16 36.37 35.76 -41.12
C THR A 16 36.17 34.53 -40.26
N LYS A 17 35.19 34.64 -39.35
CA LYS A 17 34.73 33.66 -38.38
C LYS A 17 34.26 32.37 -39.08
N ILE A 18 34.57 31.23 -38.46
CA ILE A 18 34.09 29.91 -38.86
C ILE A 18 32.66 29.76 -38.31
N THR A 19 31.68 29.68 -39.20
CA THR A 19 30.31 29.24 -38.91
C THR A 19 30.24 27.74 -39.16
N LEU A 20 29.78 26.96 -38.18
CA LEU A 20 29.45 25.54 -38.33
C LEU A 20 28.16 25.39 -39.16
N PRO A 21 27.93 24.25 -39.84
CA PRO A 21 26.82 24.07 -40.77
C PRO A 21 25.49 23.86 -40.04
N VAL A 22 24.42 24.41 -40.62
CA VAL A 22 23.02 24.27 -40.20
C VAL A 22 22.58 22.81 -40.41
N SER A 23 22.03 22.23 -39.34
CA SER A 23 21.47 20.88 -39.27
C SER A 23 20.20 20.73 -40.10
N GLU A 24 20.04 19.55 -40.70
CA GLU A 24 18.86 19.06 -41.41
C GLU A 24 17.58 19.26 -40.57
N GLU A 25 16.52 19.78 -41.21
CA GLU A 25 15.21 20.00 -40.60
C GLU A 25 14.53 18.65 -40.30
N ALA A 26 14.35 18.32 -39.02
CA ALA A 26 13.59 17.15 -38.59
C ALA A 26 12.10 17.31 -38.94
N GLU A 27 11.48 16.24 -39.46
CA GLU A 27 10.03 16.22 -39.73
C GLU A 27 9.23 16.30 -38.41
N PRO A 28 8.13 17.07 -38.37
CA PRO A 28 7.28 17.17 -37.19
C PRO A 28 6.59 15.83 -36.88
N VAL A 29 6.70 15.36 -35.65
CA VAL A 29 6.08 14.11 -35.19
C VAL A 29 4.56 14.31 -35.09
N ASN A 30 3.79 13.58 -35.89
CA ASN A 30 2.33 13.50 -35.78
C ASN A 30 1.90 12.24 -35.00
N MET A 31 0.65 12.25 -34.52
CA MET A 31 0.08 11.13 -33.76
C MET A 31 -0.57 10.06 -34.66
N GLU A 32 0.03 9.83 -35.85
CA GLU A 32 -0.37 8.75 -36.78
C GLU A 32 -0.40 7.38 -36.11
N SER A 33 0.57 7.11 -35.22
CA SER A 33 0.65 5.84 -34.49
C SER A 33 -0.50 5.59 -33.51
N MET A 34 -1.24 6.63 -33.13
CA MET A 34 -2.43 6.56 -32.28
C MET A 34 -3.74 6.74 -33.07
N GLY A 35 -3.69 6.71 -34.40
CA GLY A 35 -4.87 6.81 -35.27
C GLY A 35 -5.38 8.23 -35.51
N HIS A 36 -4.61 9.25 -35.12
CA HIS A 36 -4.95 10.67 -35.26
C HIS A 36 -3.85 11.43 -36.05
N PRO A 37 -3.76 11.26 -37.38
CA PRO A 37 -2.77 11.94 -38.22
C PRO A 37 -2.91 13.48 -38.21
N GLU A 38 -4.12 13.98 -37.92
CA GLU A 38 -4.44 15.40 -37.88
C GLU A 38 -3.92 16.15 -36.64
N ILE A 39 -3.44 15.43 -35.62
CA ILE A 39 -3.04 15.99 -34.32
C ILE A 39 -1.52 16.12 -34.22
N TYR A 40 -1.06 17.34 -33.93
CA TYR A 40 0.35 17.67 -33.71
C TYR A 40 0.56 18.19 -32.29
N PRO A 41 1.25 17.43 -31.43
CA PRO A 41 1.49 17.83 -30.04
C PRO A 41 2.54 18.95 -29.98
N LEU A 42 2.34 19.91 -29.07
CA LEU A 42 3.16 21.11 -28.90
C LEU A 42 3.35 21.46 -27.42
N VAL A 43 4.50 22.06 -27.10
CA VAL A 43 4.76 22.69 -25.80
C VAL A 43 4.79 24.19 -25.99
N LEU A 44 3.85 24.91 -25.37
CA LEU A 44 3.86 26.37 -25.37
C LEU A 44 4.47 26.89 -24.08
N THR A 45 5.51 27.70 -24.17
CA THR A 45 6.13 28.37 -23.01
C THR A 45 5.22 29.48 -22.48
N SER A 46 5.37 29.85 -21.20
CA SER A 46 4.52 30.87 -20.56
C SER A 46 4.44 32.15 -21.37
N LYS A 47 5.56 32.66 -21.91
CA LYS A 47 5.59 33.87 -22.76
C LYS A 47 4.77 33.73 -24.04
N THR A 48 4.79 32.57 -24.68
CA THR A 48 3.98 32.31 -25.87
C THR A 48 2.49 32.19 -25.51
N GLN A 49 2.18 31.62 -24.34
CA GLN A 49 0.81 31.61 -23.81
C GLN A 49 0.28 33.03 -23.53
N GLU A 50 1.12 33.97 -23.05
CA GLU A 50 0.73 35.39 -22.90
C GLU A 50 0.46 36.06 -24.25
N ILE A 51 1.30 35.80 -25.26
CA ILE A 51 1.20 36.46 -26.58
C ILE A 51 -0.07 36.05 -27.31
N PHE A 52 -0.44 34.77 -27.23
CA PHE A 52 -1.64 34.25 -27.88
C PHE A 52 -2.86 34.19 -26.94
N ASN A 53 -2.76 34.75 -25.72
CA ASN A 53 -3.78 34.72 -24.67
C ASN A 53 -4.36 33.30 -24.45
N CYS A 54 -3.50 32.29 -24.34
CA CYS A 54 -3.89 30.89 -24.10
C CYS A 54 -3.33 30.38 -22.76
N ARG A 55 -3.38 31.22 -21.72
CA ARG A 55 -2.92 30.84 -20.38
C ARG A 55 -3.85 29.78 -19.79
N ILE A 56 -3.24 28.72 -19.29
CA ILE A 56 -3.91 27.63 -18.58
C ILE A 56 -4.59 28.22 -17.33
N ASP A 57 -5.84 27.84 -17.08
CA ASP A 57 -6.70 28.29 -15.96
C ASP A 57 -7.21 29.75 -16.00
N GLU A 58 -6.70 30.60 -16.90
CA GLU A 58 -7.20 31.97 -17.12
C GLU A 58 -8.00 32.10 -18.44
N ASP A 59 -7.38 31.75 -19.58
CA ASP A 59 -7.97 31.92 -20.92
C ASP A 59 -8.49 30.60 -21.52
N VAL A 60 -7.94 29.47 -21.08
CA VAL A 60 -8.37 28.11 -21.47
C VAL A 60 -8.75 27.38 -20.19
N THR A 61 -10.02 27.02 -20.06
CA THR A 61 -10.62 26.45 -18.84
C THR A 61 -11.15 25.04 -19.10
N ASP A 62 -11.45 24.28 -18.04
CA ASP A 62 -12.01 22.93 -18.14
C ASP A 62 -13.31 22.86 -18.98
N GLU A 63 -14.10 23.94 -19.02
CA GLU A 63 -15.34 24.02 -19.80
C GLU A 63 -15.11 24.41 -21.27
N GLN A 64 -13.99 25.09 -21.58
CA GLN A 64 -13.60 25.48 -22.93
C GLN A 64 -12.10 25.20 -23.14
N PRO A 65 -11.74 23.94 -23.48
CA PRO A 65 -10.35 23.50 -23.54
C PRO A 65 -9.62 23.90 -24.83
N TYR A 66 -10.24 24.71 -25.70
CA TYR A 66 -9.69 25.04 -27.02
C TYR A 66 -9.71 26.54 -27.33
N LYS A 67 -8.80 26.96 -28.19
CA LYS A 67 -8.69 28.32 -28.69
C LYS A 67 -8.39 28.36 -30.18
N LEU A 68 -9.05 29.27 -30.89
CA LEU A 68 -8.78 29.59 -32.29
C LEU A 68 -7.72 30.68 -32.41
N ILE A 69 -6.65 30.42 -33.16
CA ILE A 69 -5.55 31.35 -33.39
C ILE A 69 -5.49 31.66 -34.88
N ARG A 70 -5.37 32.95 -35.22
CA ARG A 70 -5.22 33.38 -36.62
C ARG A 70 -3.85 33.05 -37.15
N LYS A 71 -3.79 32.56 -38.38
CA LYS A 71 -2.57 32.23 -39.10
C LYS A 71 -1.63 33.44 -39.24
N GLU A 72 -2.19 34.64 -39.43
CA GLU A 72 -1.44 35.91 -39.51
C GLU A 72 -0.66 36.22 -38.22
N ASP A 73 -1.26 35.98 -37.05
CA ASP A 73 -0.64 36.25 -35.75
C ASP A 73 0.56 35.32 -35.50
N ILE A 74 0.47 34.07 -35.97
CA ILE A 74 1.58 33.10 -35.89
C ILE A 74 2.72 33.47 -36.85
N PHE A 75 2.40 33.99 -38.04
CA PHE A 75 3.43 34.49 -38.96
C PHE A 75 4.12 35.74 -38.43
N ALA A 76 3.38 36.67 -37.83
CA ALA A 76 3.96 37.83 -37.14
C ALA A 76 4.90 37.39 -36.01
N ASP A 77 4.56 36.31 -35.31
CA ASP A 77 5.43 35.72 -34.30
C ASP A 77 6.71 35.09 -34.88
N PHE A 78 6.62 34.43 -36.04
CA PHE A 78 7.80 33.92 -36.75
C PHE A 78 8.72 35.06 -37.24
N GLU A 79 8.18 36.20 -37.65
CA GLU A 79 8.98 37.35 -38.04
C GLU A 79 9.68 38.00 -36.84
N ASN A 80 9.01 38.04 -35.69
CA ASN A 80 9.54 38.68 -34.47
C ASN A 80 10.53 37.78 -33.69
N ARG A 81 10.27 36.47 -33.59
CA ARG A 81 11.02 35.53 -32.72
C ARG A 81 11.77 34.42 -33.49
N ALA A 82 11.54 34.27 -34.79
CA ALA A 82 12.22 33.28 -35.66
C ALA A 82 12.28 31.86 -35.03
N ALA A 83 13.47 31.29 -34.86
CA ALA A 83 13.68 29.94 -34.32
C ALA A 83 13.40 29.80 -32.81
N VAL A 84 13.01 30.88 -32.12
CA VAL A 84 12.64 30.91 -30.69
C VAL A 84 11.12 30.82 -30.50
N SER A 85 10.33 30.82 -31.58
CA SER A 85 8.88 30.59 -31.49
C SER A 85 8.59 29.10 -31.25
N ASP A 86 7.72 28.82 -30.29
CA ASP A 86 7.31 27.45 -29.94
C ASP A 86 6.51 26.77 -31.08
N PHE A 87 6.01 27.53 -32.05
CA PHE A 87 5.34 27.02 -33.26
C PHE A 87 6.31 26.68 -34.41
N TYR A 88 7.61 26.93 -34.24
CA TYR A 88 8.61 26.69 -35.28
C TYR A 88 8.68 25.23 -35.78
N PRO A 89 8.55 24.18 -34.92
CA PRO A 89 8.55 22.79 -35.36
C PRO A 89 7.42 22.45 -36.34
N VAL A 90 6.26 23.11 -36.22
CA VAL A 90 5.07 22.89 -37.06
C VAL A 90 4.91 23.95 -38.15
N LYS A 91 5.94 24.76 -38.42
CA LYS A 91 5.89 25.87 -39.38
C LYS A 91 5.46 25.46 -40.80
N LYS A 92 5.95 24.32 -41.30
CA LYS A 92 5.58 23.80 -42.63
C LYS A 92 4.08 23.47 -42.71
N ILE A 93 3.54 22.85 -41.66
CA ILE A 93 2.12 22.49 -41.56
C ILE A 93 1.24 23.75 -41.50
N ILE A 94 1.63 24.74 -40.71
CA ILE A 94 0.92 26.02 -40.61
C ILE A 94 0.93 26.77 -41.95
N GLN A 95 2.02 26.69 -42.71
CA GLN A 95 2.10 27.25 -44.07
C GLN A 95 1.15 26.56 -45.04
N GLU A 96 1.11 25.24 -45.01
CA GLU A 96 0.29 24.39 -45.89
C GLU A 96 -1.20 24.35 -45.49
N TYR A 97 -1.55 24.76 -44.27
CA TYR A 97 -2.94 24.79 -43.79
C TYR A 97 -3.82 25.72 -44.64
N PRO A 98 -4.96 25.25 -45.19
CA PRO A 98 -5.77 26.03 -46.14
C PRO A 98 -6.62 27.13 -45.49
N GLY A 99 -6.95 27.02 -44.20
CA GLY A 99 -7.79 27.99 -43.48
C GLY A 99 -7.02 29.15 -42.82
N ASP A 100 -7.75 30.21 -42.45
CA ASP A 100 -7.18 31.40 -41.82
C ASP A 100 -7.02 31.28 -40.29
N GLU A 101 -7.70 30.30 -39.68
CA GLU A 101 -7.72 30.07 -38.23
C GLU A 101 -7.40 28.61 -37.89
N LEU A 102 -6.40 28.41 -37.03
CA LEU A 102 -5.99 27.10 -36.53
C LEU A 102 -6.56 26.84 -35.13
N LEU A 103 -6.90 25.59 -34.85
CA LEU A 103 -7.46 25.16 -33.58
C LEU A 103 -6.36 24.58 -32.67
N LEU A 104 -6.11 25.27 -31.56
CA LEU A 104 -5.19 24.86 -30.51
C LEU A 104 -6.00 24.33 -29.32
N VAL A 105 -5.70 23.12 -28.85
CA VAL A 105 -6.42 22.48 -27.74
C VAL A 105 -5.44 22.21 -26.59
N TYR A 106 -5.90 22.46 -25.37
CA TYR A 106 -5.18 22.12 -24.14
C TYR A 106 -5.43 20.65 -23.76
N ASP A 107 -4.35 19.87 -23.62
CA ASP A 107 -4.40 18.45 -23.31
C ASP A 107 -4.19 18.22 -21.81
N LYS A 108 -5.27 18.29 -21.03
CA LYS A 108 -5.25 18.10 -19.57
C LYS A 108 -4.79 16.70 -19.18
N ASP A 109 -5.23 15.68 -19.92
CA ASP A 109 -5.01 14.28 -19.60
C ASP A 109 -3.69 13.74 -20.18
N PHE A 110 -2.90 14.60 -20.85
CA PHE A 110 -1.67 14.24 -21.55
C PHE A 110 -1.87 13.06 -22.51
N LYS A 111 -3.03 12.98 -23.18
CA LYS A 111 -3.38 11.89 -24.09
C LYS A 111 -2.36 11.77 -25.23
N TYR A 112 -1.81 12.90 -25.68
CA TYR A 112 -0.79 12.98 -26.73
C TYR A 112 0.58 13.44 -26.17
N GLY A 113 0.76 13.41 -24.85
CA GLY A 113 2.05 13.52 -24.16
C GLY A 113 2.65 14.92 -24.00
N LEU A 114 2.09 15.98 -24.62
CA LEU A 114 2.51 17.37 -24.46
C LEU A 114 1.33 18.26 -24.07
N ASN A 115 1.60 19.41 -23.44
CA ASN A 115 0.58 20.26 -22.80
C ASN A 115 -0.49 20.82 -23.76
N PHE A 116 -0.16 21.01 -25.04
CA PHE A 116 -1.10 21.46 -26.07
C PHE A 116 -0.99 20.58 -27.31
N TYR A 117 -2.02 20.56 -28.15
CA TYR A 117 -1.91 20.06 -29.51
C TYR A 117 -2.62 20.97 -30.51
N LEU A 118 -2.10 20.98 -31.73
CA LEU A 118 -2.62 21.72 -32.87
C LEU A 118 -3.28 20.75 -33.84
N ILE A 119 -4.49 21.10 -34.30
CA ILE A 119 -5.17 20.34 -35.35
C ILE A 119 -4.77 20.92 -36.70
N GLY A 120 -4.03 20.12 -37.48
CA GLY A 120 -3.38 20.53 -38.72
C GLY A 120 -4.24 20.36 -39.98
N THR A 121 -5.50 19.95 -39.87
CA THR A 121 -6.43 19.79 -41.01
C THR A 121 -7.75 20.53 -40.77
N GLU A 122 -8.37 21.03 -41.84
CA GLU A 122 -9.66 21.73 -41.76
C GLU A 122 -10.80 20.76 -41.40
N GLU A 123 -10.75 19.53 -41.94
CA GLU A 123 -11.68 18.44 -41.60
C GLU A 123 -11.58 18.04 -40.12
N GLY A 124 -10.37 17.99 -39.55
CA GLY A 124 -10.18 17.71 -38.12
C GLY A 124 -10.73 18.81 -37.23
N LYS A 125 -10.60 20.08 -37.64
CA LYS A 125 -11.14 21.24 -36.93
C LYS A 125 -12.68 21.22 -36.91
N GLU A 126 -13.32 20.91 -38.03
CA GLU A 126 -14.79 20.84 -38.12
C GLU A 126 -15.37 19.67 -37.31
N ASN A 127 -14.73 18.49 -37.37
CA ASN A 127 -15.16 17.32 -36.60
C ASN A 127 -15.05 17.53 -35.08
N TYR A 128 -14.02 18.25 -34.62
CA TYR A 128 -13.85 18.57 -33.21
C TYR A 128 -14.92 19.55 -32.71
N LEU A 129 -15.30 20.54 -33.54
CA LEU A 129 -16.29 21.56 -33.17
C LEU A 129 -17.74 21.06 -33.27
N ASN A 130 -18.02 20.16 -34.23
CA ASN A 130 -19.35 19.60 -34.46
C ASN A 130 -19.30 18.06 -34.48
N PRO A 131 -19.26 17.39 -33.31
CA PRO A 131 -19.33 15.94 -33.26
C PRO A 131 -20.70 15.46 -33.78
N PRO A 132 -20.77 14.39 -34.59
CA PRO A 132 -22.04 13.89 -35.12
C PRO A 132 -22.93 13.31 -34.00
N GLU A 133 -24.18 13.76 -33.91
CA GLU A 133 -25.20 13.22 -32.99
C GLU A 133 -25.48 11.74 -33.27
N VAL A 134 -25.23 10.89 -32.27
CA VAL A 134 -25.63 9.47 -32.24
C VAL A 134 -26.94 9.36 -31.46
N PRO A 135 -27.97 8.63 -31.92
CA PRO A 135 -29.22 8.46 -31.19
C PRO A 135 -29.01 7.71 -29.86
N GLU A 136 -29.63 8.23 -28.80
CA GLU A 136 -29.64 7.64 -27.44
C GLU A 136 -30.29 6.25 -27.42
N GLU A 137 -29.56 5.23 -26.94
CA GLU A 137 -30.15 4.03 -26.35
C GLU A 137 -29.49 3.75 -24.99
N GLN A 138 -30.36 3.45 -24.02
CA GLN A 138 -30.09 3.34 -22.59
C GLN A 138 -29.28 2.08 -22.22
N GLU A 139 -28.58 2.22 -21.10
CA GLU A 139 -27.63 1.29 -20.47
C GLU A 139 -28.14 -0.15 -20.30
N GLU A 140 -27.28 -1.16 -20.56
CA GLU A 140 -26.93 -2.22 -19.60
C GLU A 140 -25.84 -3.19 -20.12
N TYR A 141 -24.85 -3.46 -19.24
CA TYR A 141 -23.88 -4.56 -19.13
C TYR A 141 -23.02 -5.07 -20.33
N LYS A 142 -21.71 -5.06 -20.05
CA LYS A 142 -20.54 -5.56 -20.81
C LYS A 142 -20.70 -6.96 -21.44
N GLU A 143 -20.29 -7.13 -22.70
CA GLU A 143 -19.14 -7.97 -23.14
C GLU A 143 -19.06 -8.10 -24.67
N HIS A 144 -17.82 -8.18 -25.18
CA HIS A 144 -17.39 -8.58 -26.53
C HIS A 144 -17.66 -7.62 -27.71
N ILE A 145 -16.60 -6.91 -28.14
CA ILE A 145 -16.50 -6.30 -29.48
C ILE A 145 -15.74 -7.26 -30.39
N PRO A 146 -16.34 -7.82 -31.45
CA PRO A 146 -15.62 -8.35 -32.60
C PRO A 146 -15.43 -7.26 -33.67
N GLU A 147 -14.15 -7.05 -34.01
CA GLU A 147 -13.55 -6.53 -35.25
C GLU A 147 -14.45 -5.88 -36.34
N ASP A 148 -14.16 -4.60 -36.61
CA ASP A 148 -14.17 -3.87 -37.89
C ASP A 148 -15.22 -4.23 -38.96
N ILE A 149 -16.32 -3.47 -39.00
CA ILE A 149 -17.16 -3.32 -40.19
C ILE A 149 -16.65 -2.15 -41.04
N TYR A 150 -15.85 -2.45 -42.07
CA TYR A 150 -15.38 -1.46 -43.04
C TYR A 150 -16.50 -1.05 -44.02
N ILE A 151 -17.02 0.18 -43.90
CA ILE A 151 -18.02 0.74 -44.84
C ILE A 151 -17.30 1.33 -46.06
N TYR A 152 -17.34 0.60 -47.17
CA TYR A 152 -16.82 1.07 -48.47
C TYR A 152 -17.65 2.22 -49.05
N LYS A 153 -17.04 3.41 -49.20
CA LYS A 153 -17.61 4.53 -49.96
C LYS A 153 -16.99 4.56 -51.37
N PRO A 154 -17.76 4.34 -52.45
CA PRO A 154 -17.22 4.34 -53.80
C PRO A 154 -16.79 5.75 -54.25
N PRO A 155 -15.71 5.88 -55.04
CA PRO A 155 -15.26 7.18 -55.55
C PRO A 155 -16.26 7.76 -56.55
N ILE A 156 -16.60 9.03 -56.38
CA ILE A 156 -17.50 9.78 -57.26
C ILE A 156 -16.66 10.43 -58.36
N SER A 157 -17.04 10.24 -59.63
CA SER A 157 -16.32 10.82 -60.77
C SER A 157 -16.36 12.35 -60.72
N LYS A 158 -15.19 12.99 -60.64
CA LYS A 158 -15.08 14.44 -60.79
C LYS A 158 -15.19 14.82 -62.28
N PRO A 159 -15.79 15.98 -62.61
CA PRO A 159 -15.92 16.44 -63.99
C PRO A 159 -14.55 16.65 -64.63
N TRP A 160 -14.42 16.25 -65.90
CA TRP A 160 -13.18 16.40 -66.67
C TRP A 160 -12.84 17.88 -66.85
N VAL A 161 -11.60 18.25 -66.52
CA VAL A 161 -11.08 19.60 -66.72
C VAL A 161 -10.18 19.59 -67.95
N SER A 162 -10.64 20.25 -69.01
CA SER A 162 -9.89 20.38 -70.27
C SER A 162 -8.64 21.23 -70.09
N LEU A 163 -7.49 20.73 -70.54
CA LEU A 163 -6.21 21.46 -70.58
C LEU A 163 -5.78 21.84 -72.01
N GLY A 164 -6.72 21.87 -72.97
CA GLY A 164 -6.52 22.45 -74.30
C GLY A 164 -5.94 21.53 -75.38
N SER A 165 -5.62 20.27 -75.07
CA SER A 165 -5.06 19.28 -76.01
C SER A 165 -6.10 18.67 -76.96
N GLU A 166 -7.39 18.93 -76.73
CA GLU A 166 -8.51 18.24 -77.38
C GLU A 166 -8.58 18.52 -78.88
N LYS A 167 -8.15 19.71 -79.30
CA LYS A 167 -8.23 20.16 -80.69
C LYS A 167 -7.23 19.45 -81.60
N GLU A 168 -6.01 19.22 -81.10
CA GLU A 168 -4.99 18.44 -81.82
C GLU A 168 -5.38 16.96 -81.92
N ILE A 169 -5.96 16.41 -80.84
CA ILE A 169 -6.46 15.02 -80.83
C ILE A 169 -7.62 14.85 -81.82
N GLU A 170 -8.52 15.83 -81.95
CA GLU A 170 -9.63 15.77 -82.89
C GLU A 170 -9.17 15.85 -84.36
N GLU A 171 -8.13 16.64 -84.64
CA GLU A 171 -7.54 16.79 -85.97
C GLU A 171 -6.72 15.55 -86.40
N GLU A 172 -6.07 14.86 -85.47
CA GLU A 172 -5.34 13.61 -85.73
C GLU A 172 -6.22 12.35 -85.68
N SER A 173 -7.46 12.46 -85.18
CA SER A 173 -8.37 11.31 -85.05
C SER A 173 -8.91 10.83 -86.41
N VAL A 174 -8.65 9.57 -86.73
CA VAL A 174 -9.15 8.92 -87.97
C VAL A 174 -10.66 8.67 -87.86
N LYS A 175 -11.47 9.34 -88.68
CA LYS A 175 -12.93 9.17 -88.73
C LYS A 175 -13.32 8.12 -89.77
N GLU A 176 -13.96 7.03 -89.34
CA GLU A 176 -14.46 5.98 -90.26
C GLU A 176 -15.63 6.52 -91.11
N SER A 177 -15.57 6.31 -92.43
CA SER A 177 -16.45 6.99 -93.42
C SER A 177 -17.66 6.17 -93.89
N THR A 178 -17.86 4.96 -93.35
CA THR A 178 -18.93 4.05 -93.78
C THR A 178 -19.91 3.76 -92.65
N LYS A 179 -21.22 3.93 -92.90
CA LYS A 179 -22.27 3.56 -91.95
C LYS A 179 -22.29 2.04 -91.77
N GLU A 180 -21.95 1.56 -90.57
CA GLU A 180 -22.08 0.15 -90.22
C GLU A 180 -23.56 -0.23 -90.08
N ILE A 181 -23.96 -1.33 -90.73
CA ILE A 181 -25.32 -1.89 -90.61
C ILE A 181 -25.26 -2.99 -89.54
N THR A 182 -25.95 -2.76 -88.43
CA THR A 182 -26.06 -3.73 -87.33
C THR A 182 -27.34 -4.57 -87.48
N TYR A 183 -27.19 -5.89 -87.51
CA TYR A 183 -28.32 -6.82 -87.50
C TYR A 183 -28.59 -7.30 -86.08
N MET A 184 -29.86 -7.24 -85.66
CA MET A 184 -30.31 -7.83 -84.40
C MET A 184 -31.13 -9.09 -84.70
N ILE A 185 -30.59 -10.25 -84.35
CA ILE A 185 -31.30 -11.53 -84.48
C ILE A 185 -31.81 -11.89 -83.08
N SER A 186 -33.13 -11.87 -82.90
CA SER A 186 -33.79 -12.20 -81.63
C SER A 186 -34.77 -13.36 -81.82
N ARG A 187 -34.80 -14.27 -80.85
CA ARG A 187 -35.77 -15.38 -80.79
C ARG A 187 -36.65 -15.21 -79.55
N LYS A 188 -37.92 -15.66 -79.61
CA LYS A 188 -38.87 -15.55 -78.48
C LYS A 188 -38.40 -16.41 -77.30
N ARG A 189 -38.45 -15.85 -76.08
CA ARG A 189 -38.01 -16.48 -74.82
C ARG A 189 -38.65 -17.85 -74.55
N SER A 190 -39.91 -18.05 -74.94
CA SER A 190 -40.63 -19.31 -74.76
C SER A 190 -40.02 -20.49 -75.54
N GLU A 191 -39.24 -20.21 -76.58
CA GLU A 191 -38.61 -21.23 -77.42
C GLU A 191 -37.13 -21.45 -77.06
N PHE A 192 -36.61 -20.75 -76.04
CA PHE A 192 -35.26 -20.97 -75.55
C PHE A 192 -35.22 -22.30 -74.78
N GLY A 193 -34.37 -23.22 -75.22
CA GLY A 193 -34.23 -24.55 -74.61
C GLY A 193 -35.17 -25.61 -75.15
N ALA A 194 -36.04 -25.29 -76.14
CA ALA A 194 -36.80 -26.32 -76.85
C ALA A 194 -35.85 -27.24 -77.64
N PRO A 195 -36.09 -28.57 -77.66
CA PRO A 195 -35.19 -29.51 -78.33
C PRO A 195 -35.17 -29.24 -79.84
N VAL A 196 -34.01 -28.80 -80.34
CA VAL A 196 -33.77 -28.60 -81.77
C VAL A 196 -33.27 -29.90 -82.36
N LYS A 197 -33.98 -30.45 -83.34
CA LYS A 197 -33.49 -31.57 -84.14
C LYS A 197 -32.76 -31.01 -85.35
N PHE A 198 -31.44 -31.12 -85.36
CA PHE A 198 -30.66 -30.81 -86.54
C PHE A 198 -30.72 -32.01 -87.50
N SER A 199 -30.97 -31.73 -88.77
CA SER A 199 -30.88 -32.71 -89.85
C SER A 199 -30.04 -32.09 -90.96
N ASP A 200 -29.10 -32.84 -91.50
CA ASP A 200 -28.34 -32.39 -92.66
C ASP A 200 -29.28 -32.35 -93.86
N GLN A 201 -29.55 -31.14 -94.38
CA GLN A 201 -30.24 -30.95 -95.64
C GLN A 201 -29.22 -30.61 -96.73
N ASN A 202 -29.33 -31.30 -97.87
CA ASN A 202 -28.46 -31.04 -99.00
C ASN A 202 -28.83 -29.68 -99.62
N ALA A 203 -27.85 -28.80 -99.86
CA ALA A 203 -28.05 -27.39 -100.25
C ALA A 203 -28.85 -27.18 -101.54
N SER A 204 -29.07 -28.23 -102.33
CA SER A 204 -29.90 -28.24 -103.54
C SER A 204 -31.41 -28.38 -103.28
N SER A 205 -31.84 -28.71 -102.05
CA SER A 205 -33.26 -28.94 -101.73
C SER A 205 -34.04 -27.70 -101.26
N VAL A 206 -33.39 -26.55 -101.07
CA VAL A 206 -34.02 -25.28 -100.65
C VAL A 206 -33.81 -24.23 -101.75
N LYS A 207 -34.91 -23.62 -102.21
CA LYS A 207 -34.97 -22.81 -103.43
C LYS A 207 -34.13 -21.52 -103.42
N ASP A 208 -33.60 -21.12 -102.27
CA ASP A 208 -32.90 -19.84 -102.06
C ASP A 208 -31.58 -19.97 -101.28
N ALA A 209 -31.03 -21.18 -101.12
CA ALA A 209 -29.85 -21.41 -100.27
C ALA A 209 -28.49 -21.24 -100.99
N TYR A 210 -28.45 -21.15 -102.33
CA TYR A 210 -27.22 -20.99 -103.09
C TYR A 210 -27.42 -20.12 -104.35
N ILE A 211 -26.68 -19.00 -104.45
CA ILE A 211 -26.55 -18.18 -105.66
C ILE A 211 -25.07 -18.18 -106.05
N GLU A 212 -24.76 -18.76 -107.20
CA GLU A 212 -23.40 -18.75 -107.77
C GLU A 212 -23.19 -17.46 -108.59
N CYS A 213 -22.27 -16.59 -108.14
CA CYS A 213 -21.91 -15.35 -108.86
C CYS A 213 -20.64 -15.57 -109.69
N THR A 214 -20.79 -16.00 -110.94
CA THR A 214 -19.66 -16.14 -111.88
C THR A 214 -19.30 -14.79 -112.51
N ALA A 215 -18.01 -14.45 -112.55
CA ALA A 215 -17.52 -13.22 -113.17
C ALA A 215 -17.74 -13.24 -114.71
N TYR A 216 -18.24 -12.14 -115.27
CA TYR A 216 -18.31 -11.93 -116.72
C TYR A 216 -17.49 -10.69 -117.13
N PRO A 217 -16.76 -10.72 -118.26
CA PRO A 217 -15.96 -9.59 -118.70
C PRO A 217 -16.83 -8.52 -119.39
N ASP A 218 -17.12 -7.42 -118.69
CA ASP A 218 -17.75 -6.24 -119.28
C ASP A 218 -16.71 -5.39 -120.04
N LYS A 219 -16.93 -5.20 -121.33
CA LYS A 219 -16.03 -4.48 -122.25
C LYS A 219 -16.19 -2.95 -122.22
N LYS A 220 -17.11 -2.39 -121.43
CA LYS A 220 -17.38 -0.93 -121.37
C LYS A 220 -16.67 -0.18 -120.24
N PHE A 221 -15.86 -0.85 -119.42
CA PHE A 221 -15.25 -0.23 -118.26
C PHE A 221 -13.98 0.55 -118.61
N THR A 222 -14.08 1.88 -118.68
CA THR A 222 -12.94 2.81 -118.90
C THR A 222 -12.45 3.33 -117.56
N LEU A 223 -11.26 2.88 -117.12
CA LEU A 223 -10.64 3.29 -115.86
C LEU A 223 -9.98 4.67 -115.99
N LYS A 224 -10.46 5.66 -115.25
CA LYS A 224 -9.73 6.90 -114.96
C LYS A 224 -8.83 6.67 -113.75
N GLN A 225 -7.51 6.79 -113.93
CA GLN A 225 -6.54 6.67 -112.84
C GLN A 225 -6.46 8.01 -112.09
N LEU A 226 -6.90 8.01 -110.83
CA LEU A 226 -6.73 9.11 -109.88
C LEU A 226 -5.72 8.66 -108.82
N GLU A 227 -4.61 9.38 -108.69
CA GLU A 227 -3.68 9.17 -107.58
C GLU A 227 -4.32 9.68 -106.30
N ARG A 228 -4.41 8.79 -105.31
CA ARG A 228 -4.93 9.08 -103.98
C ARG A 228 -3.88 8.60 -103.01
N ASP A 229 -3.36 9.51 -102.20
CA ASP A 229 -2.45 9.15 -101.12
C ASP A 229 -3.26 8.39 -100.06
N VAL A 230 -2.94 7.11 -99.88
CA VAL A 230 -3.62 6.21 -98.94
C VAL A 230 -2.56 5.61 -98.04
N GLY A 231 -2.55 6.02 -96.77
CA GLY A 231 -1.77 5.35 -95.74
C GLY A 231 -2.41 4.00 -95.41
N MET A 232 -1.68 2.91 -95.64
CA MET A 232 -2.11 1.55 -95.30
C MET A 232 -1.31 1.06 -94.08
N GLN A 233 -1.99 0.94 -92.94
CA GLN A 233 -1.39 0.40 -91.73
C GLN A 233 -1.67 -1.10 -91.63
N VAL A 234 -0.62 -1.92 -91.73
CA VAL A 234 -0.67 -3.40 -91.60
C VAL A 234 -0.49 -3.79 -90.13
N VAL A 235 -1.33 -3.23 -89.27
CA VAL A 235 -1.45 -3.66 -87.88
C VAL A 235 -2.85 -4.24 -87.73
N PRO A 236 -3.01 -5.48 -87.22
CA PRO A 236 -4.35 -6.01 -86.97
C PRO A 236 -5.10 -5.01 -86.09
N LYS A 237 -6.33 -4.60 -86.46
CA LYS A 237 -7.14 -3.70 -85.63
C LYS A 237 -7.30 -4.34 -84.26
N ILE A 238 -6.56 -3.87 -83.27
CA ILE A 238 -6.69 -4.30 -81.89
C ILE A 238 -7.89 -3.54 -81.34
N LYS A 239 -8.96 -4.26 -81.00
CA LYS A 239 -10.11 -3.67 -80.33
C LYS A 239 -9.94 -3.88 -78.84
N ASP A 240 -9.53 -2.84 -78.13
CA ASP A 240 -9.56 -2.87 -76.67
C ASP A 240 -11.03 -2.97 -76.25
N THR A 241 -11.36 -4.14 -75.73
CA THR A 241 -12.71 -4.46 -75.27
C THR A 241 -12.68 -4.44 -73.77
N SER A 242 -13.13 -3.35 -73.17
CA SER A 242 -13.32 -3.30 -71.72
C SER A 242 -14.69 -3.90 -71.38
N THR A 243 -14.67 -5.05 -70.72
CA THR A 243 -15.86 -5.61 -70.06
C THR A 243 -15.84 -5.20 -68.61
N GLN A 244 -16.75 -4.31 -68.23
CA GLN A 244 -17.04 -4.04 -66.83
C GLN A 244 -18.38 -4.68 -66.51
N THR A 245 -18.35 -5.76 -65.74
CA THR A 245 -19.57 -6.32 -65.14
C THR A 245 -20.13 -5.28 -64.19
N ARG A 246 -21.34 -4.80 -64.43
CA ARG A 246 -22.06 -4.04 -63.42
C ARG A 246 -22.31 -4.99 -62.26
N TRP A 247 -21.63 -4.77 -61.13
CA TRP A 247 -21.84 -5.57 -59.93
C TRP A 247 -23.24 -5.23 -59.40
N THR A 248 -24.25 -5.97 -59.84
CA THR A 248 -25.55 -5.96 -59.19
C THR A 248 -25.41 -6.81 -57.94
N TYR A 249 -25.54 -6.25 -56.76
CA TYR A 249 -25.62 -7.05 -55.54
C TYR A 249 -26.88 -7.94 -55.63
N PRO A 250 -26.76 -9.27 -55.82
CA PRO A 250 -27.91 -10.12 -55.59
C PRO A 250 -28.15 -10.08 -54.08
N LYS A 251 -29.18 -9.34 -53.64
CA LYS A 251 -29.63 -9.46 -52.26
C LYS A 251 -30.26 -10.83 -52.14
N ASN A 252 -29.67 -11.70 -51.32
CA ASN A 252 -30.30 -12.94 -50.91
C ASN A 252 -31.62 -12.56 -50.22
N ALA A 253 -32.75 -12.80 -50.90
CA ALA A 253 -34.06 -12.65 -50.31
C ALA A 253 -34.45 -14.01 -49.74
N THR A 254 -34.19 -14.20 -48.45
CA THR A 254 -34.67 -15.36 -47.71
C THR A 254 -35.97 -14.98 -47.03
N THR A 255 -37.08 -15.54 -47.49
CA THR A 255 -38.34 -15.51 -46.73
C THR A 255 -38.24 -16.52 -45.60
N GLN A 256 -38.15 -16.02 -44.37
CA GLN A 256 -38.42 -16.81 -43.18
C GLN A 256 -39.90 -16.65 -42.85
N TYR A 257 -40.63 -17.75 -42.77
CA TYR A 257 -42.01 -17.74 -42.32
C TYR A 257 -42.01 -17.57 -40.80
N TYR A 258 -42.69 -16.55 -40.31
CA TYR A 258 -43.10 -16.52 -38.91
C TYR A 258 -44.40 -17.30 -38.78
N PRO A 259 -44.57 -18.10 -37.70
CA PRO A 259 -45.88 -18.67 -37.38
C PRO A 259 -46.91 -17.54 -37.37
N ARG A 260 -48.05 -17.76 -38.02
CA ARG A 260 -49.15 -16.80 -37.97
C ARG A 260 -49.57 -16.64 -36.51
N GLU A 261 -49.39 -15.46 -35.96
CA GLU A 261 -49.98 -15.13 -34.67
C GLU A 261 -51.49 -14.93 -34.85
N PHE A 262 -52.28 -15.63 -34.05
CA PHE A 262 -53.71 -15.43 -34.01
C PHE A 262 -54.02 -14.03 -33.48
N SER A 263 -54.96 -13.34 -34.12
CA SER A 263 -55.55 -12.13 -33.54
C SER A 263 -56.24 -12.45 -32.19
N GLU A 264 -56.42 -11.47 -31.31
CA GLU A 264 -57.09 -11.71 -30.01
C GLU A 264 -58.49 -12.32 -30.18
N GLU A 265 -59.24 -11.89 -31.21
CA GLU A 265 -60.55 -12.46 -31.55
C GLU A 265 -60.48 -13.95 -31.95
N GLU A 266 -59.45 -14.33 -32.71
CA GLU A 266 -59.24 -15.73 -33.09
C GLU A 266 -58.78 -16.59 -31.92
N LYS A 267 -57.97 -16.03 -30.99
CA LYS A 267 -57.56 -16.71 -29.76
C LYS A 267 -58.76 -17.01 -28.87
N ASP A 268 -59.68 -16.06 -28.73
CA ASP A 268 -60.90 -16.24 -27.95
C ASP A 268 -61.83 -17.26 -28.60
N ALA A 269 -61.96 -17.24 -29.94
CA ALA A 269 -62.74 -18.24 -30.67
C ALA A 269 -62.14 -19.66 -30.54
N LEU A 270 -60.81 -19.80 -30.58
CA LEU A 270 -60.13 -21.08 -30.38
C LEU A 270 -60.22 -21.56 -28.93
N GLY A 271 -60.11 -20.65 -27.96
CA GLY A 271 -60.27 -20.94 -26.54
C GLY A 271 -61.66 -21.48 -26.19
N GLN A 272 -62.69 -21.05 -26.91
CA GLN A 272 -64.06 -21.55 -26.79
C GLN A 272 -64.32 -22.85 -27.58
N SER A 273 -63.34 -23.33 -28.36
CA SER A 273 -63.50 -24.55 -29.15
C SER A 273 -63.49 -25.80 -28.27
N LYS A 274 -64.54 -26.62 -28.38
CA LYS A 274 -64.67 -27.89 -27.66
C LYS A 274 -63.53 -28.88 -27.95
N THR A 275 -62.99 -28.86 -29.17
CA THR A 275 -61.89 -29.76 -29.56
C THR A 275 -60.60 -29.44 -28.82
N LEU A 276 -60.33 -28.15 -28.55
CA LEU A 276 -59.16 -27.73 -27.79
C LEU A 276 -59.32 -28.10 -26.31
N THR A 277 -60.52 -27.91 -25.75
CA THR A 277 -60.80 -28.27 -24.35
C THR A 277 -60.64 -29.78 -24.11
N GLU A 278 -61.13 -30.62 -25.03
CA GLU A 278 -60.94 -32.08 -24.94
C GLU A 278 -59.46 -32.48 -25.05
N PHE A 279 -58.69 -31.83 -25.93
CA PHE A 279 -57.25 -32.05 -26.04
C PHE A 279 -56.51 -31.65 -24.76
N LEU A 280 -56.81 -30.47 -24.19
CA LEU A 280 -56.19 -29.99 -22.96
C LEU A 280 -56.48 -30.91 -21.78
N ASN A 281 -57.71 -31.42 -21.65
CA ASN A 281 -58.08 -32.37 -20.60
C ASN A 281 -57.36 -33.72 -20.73
N ASN A 282 -57.04 -34.16 -21.95
CA ASN A 282 -56.28 -35.39 -22.17
C ASN A 282 -54.79 -35.17 -21.83
N VAL A 283 -54.23 -34.03 -22.22
CA VAL A 283 -52.81 -33.70 -22.00
C VAL A 283 -52.54 -33.31 -20.56
N SER A 284 -53.51 -32.71 -19.85
CA SER A 284 -53.36 -32.30 -18.46
C SER A 284 -52.94 -33.45 -17.56
N ILE A 285 -53.49 -34.66 -17.79
CA ILE A 285 -53.12 -35.87 -17.04
C ILE A 285 -51.63 -36.21 -17.25
N SER A 286 -51.14 -36.12 -18.49
CA SER A 286 -49.72 -36.39 -18.78
C SER A 286 -48.78 -35.34 -18.17
N VAL A 287 -49.20 -34.07 -18.18
CA VAL A 287 -48.44 -32.98 -17.55
C VAL A 287 -48.43 -33.14 -16.04
N GLU A 288 -49.55 -33.51 -15.42
CA GLU A 288 -49.66 -33.75 -13.98
C GLU A 288 -48.74 -34.88 -13.53
N ILE A 289 -48.66 -35.99 -14.28
CA ILE A 289 -47.73 -37.09 -14.00
C ILE A 289 -46.27 -36.60 -14.05
N ALA A 290 -45.91 -35.79 -15.05
CA ALA A 290 -44.56 -35.25 -15.18
C ALA A 290 -44.20 -34.28 -14.04
N LEU A 291 -45.16 -33.45 -13.61
CA LEU A 291 -44.99 -32.55 -12.46
C LEU A 291 -44.82 -33.33 -11.16
N GLN A 292 -45.65 -34.36 -10.92
CA GLN A 292 -45.51 -35.24 -9.76
C GLN A 292 -44.14 -35.92 -9.74
N GLN A 293 -43.64 -36.38 -10.88
CA GLN A 293 -42.31 -36.99 -10.96
C GLN A 293 -41.18 -36.02 -10.58
N ASN A 294 -41.26 -34.76 -11.04
CA ASN A 294 -40.29 -33.72 -10.68
C ASN A 294 -40.35 -33.34 -9.20
N GLU A 295 -41.55 -33.35 -8.60
CA GLU A 295 -41.75 -33.03 -7.18
C GLU A 295 -41.28 -34.18 -6.27
N ILE A 296 -41.51 -35.44 -6.67
CA ILE A 296 -41.05 -36.61 -5.92
C ILE A 296 -39.53 -36.65 -5.81
N MET A 297 -38.79 -36.37 -6.89
CA MET A 297 -37.33 -36.39 -6.88
C MET A 297 -36.75 -35.56 -8.02
N ASN A 298 -35.98 -34.53 -7.67
CA ASN A 298 -35.23 -33.77 -8.66
C ASN A 298 -33.88 -34.47 -8.94
N THR A 299 -33.80 -35.19 -10.08
CA THR A 299 -32.61 -35.94 -10.52
C THR A 299 -31.41 -35.06 -10.87
N PHE A 300 -31.60 -33.75 -11.01
CA PHE A 300 -30.56 -32.81 -11.43
C PHE A 300 -29.97 -32.02 -10.26
N ILE A 301 -30.41 -32.28 -9.03
CA ILE A 301 -29.74 -31.73 -7.85
C ILE A 301 -28.36 -32.37 -7.73
N ASN A 302 -27.33 -31.53 -7.70
CA ASN A 302 -25.98 -31.96 -7.43
C ASN A 302 -25.73 -31.85 -5.93
N ASP A 303 -25.89 -32.95 -5.20
CA ASP A 303 -25.70 -33.00 -3.75
C ASP A 303 -24.33 -32.48 -3.32
N TRP A 304 -23.30 -32.59 -4.18
CA TRP A 304 -21.97 -32.05 -3.92
C TRP A 304 -21.91 -30.53 -3.89
N LYS A 305 -22.77 -29.83 -4.65
CA LYS A 305 -22.90 -28.36 -4.56
C LYS A 305 -23.59 -27.93 -3.27
N SER A 306 -24.46 -28.76 -2.71
CA SER A 306 -25.19 -28.48 -1.47
C SER A 306 -24.40 -28.89 -0.22
N LEU A 307 -23.51 -29.88 -0.33
CA LEU A 307 -22.55 -30.30 0.71
C LEU A 307 -21.27 -29.45 0.72
N ALA A 308 -21.00 -28.69 -0.34
CA ALA A 308 -20.00 -27.64 -0.32
C ALA A 308 -20.51 -26.47 0.52
N GLU A 309 -20.51 -26.63 1.85
CA GLU A 309 -20.19 -25.48 2.69
C GLU A 309 -18.86 -24.92 2.16
N GLU A 310 -18.72 -23.60 2.09
CA GLU A 310 -17.47 -22.94 1.71
C GLU A 310 -16.37 -23.21 2.76
N GLU A 311 -15.97 -24.47 2.93
CA GLU A 311 -14.66 -24.83 3.46
C GLU A 311 -13.66 -24.39 2.40
N GLY A 312 -13.13 -23.18 2.63
CA GLY A 312 -12.13 -22.56 1.79
C GLY A 312 -11.04 -23.55 1.43
N THR A 313 -10.95 -23.84 0.13
CA THR A 313 -9.72 -24.28 -0.55
C THR A 313 -8.91 -25.32 0.23
N PHE A 314 -9.52 -26.48 0.50
CA PHE A 314 -8.81 -27.67 0.94
C PHE A 314 -7.93 -28.19 -0.22
N GLY A 315 -6.75 -27.59 -0.41
CA GLY A 315 -5.90 -27.91 -1.56
C GLY A 315 -4.53 -27.24 -1.63
N ASP A 316 -4.33 -26.06 -1.03
CA ASP A 316 -2.98 -25.60 -0.72
C ASP A 316 -2.67 -26.03 0.70
N LYS A 317 -1.51 -26.66 0.92
CA LYS A 317 -0.97 -26.84 2.27
C LYS A 317 -1.06 -25.47 2.93
N THR A 318 -1.92 -25.30 3.94
CA THR A 318 -1.99 -24.03 4.66
C THR A 318 -0.62 -23.81 5.25
N ASP A 319 0.19 -22.96 4.63
CA ASP A 319 1.52 -22.66 5.12
C ASP A 319 1.34 -22.03 6.49
N THR A 320 1.56 -22.80 7.54
CA THR A 320 1.50 -22.33 8.93
C THR A 320 2.76 -21.54 9.30
N HIS A 321 3.81 -21.67 8.50
CA HIS A 321 5.11 -21.05 8.72
C HIS A 321 5.18 -19.63 8.14
N LEU A 322 5.91 -18.77 8.84
CA LEU A 322 6.31 -17.46 8.34
C LEU A 322 7.25 -17.68 7.14
N LYS A 323 6.96 -17.03 6.02
CA LYS A 323 7.80 -17.14 4.81
C LYS A 323 8.71 -15.94 4.70
N GLU A 324 10.00 -16.16 4.49
CA GLU A 324 10.92 -15.04 4.24
C GLU A 324 10.59 -14.37 2.90
N TYR A 325 10.31 -13.07 2.96
CA TYR A 325 10.03 -12.24 1.79
C TYR A 325 11.33 -11.58 1.30
N GLN A 326 12.04 -10.90 2.20
CA GLN A 326 13.27 -10.18 1.89
C GLN A 326 14.10 -9.93 3.14
N SER A 327 15.42 -9.81 2.97
CA SER A 327 16.33 -9.47 4.05
C SER A 327 17.22 -8.30 3.65
N PHE A 328 17.45 -7.36 4.57
CA PHE A 328 18.28 -6.18 4.36
C PHE A 328 19.51 -6.24 5.28
N THR A 329 20.68 -6.01 4.71
CA THR A 329 21.95 -5.96 5.46
C THR A 329 22.80 -4.82 4.93
N TYR A 330 23.26 -3.96 5.82
CA TYR A 330 24.13 -2.85 5.46
C TYR A 330 25.60 -3.28 5.42
N MET A 331 26.15 -3.46 4.22
CA MET A 331 27.51 -4.01 4.03
C MET A 331 28.64 -2.96 4.04
N HIS A 332 28.32 -1.66 4.07
CA HIS A 332 29.31 -0.60 3.90
C HIS A 332 30.11 -0.23 5.15
N ASN A 333 29.77 -0.77 6.32
CA ASN A 333 30.54 -0.54 7.55
C ASN A 333 31.57 -1.67 7.79
N LEU A 334 32.82 -1.27 8.04
CA LEU A 334 33.90 -2.17 8.49
C LEU A 334 33.68 -2.68 9.93
N THR A 335 32.80 -2.01 10.68
CA THR A 335 32.43 -2.31 12.06
C THR A 335 31.16 -3.15 12.09
N GLU A 336 31.17 -4.19 12.93
CA GLU A 336 30.01 -5.03 13.17
C GLU A 336 28.95 -4.20 13.90
N ASN A 337 27.77 -4.09 13.31
CA ASN A 337 26.67 -3.32 13.90
C ASN A 337 25.51 -4.23 14.27
N MET A 338 24.74 -3.79 15.26
CA MET A 338 23.49 -4.42 15.67
C MET A 338 22.32 -3.48 15.37
N ILE A 339 21.16 -4.05 15.08
CA ILE A 339 19.92 -3.27 14.96
C ILE A 339 19.30 -3.11 16.35
N THR A 340 18.99 -1.88 16.74
CA THR A 340 18.41 -1.57 18.06
C THR A 340 16.90 -1.38 18.01
N CYS A 341 16.39 -0.74 16.95
CA CYS A 341 14.98 -0.42 16.80
C CYS A 341 14.58 -0.45 15.32
N VAL A 342 13.33 -0.84 15.06
CA VAL A 342 12.75 -0.92 13.73
C VAL A 342 11.38 -0.28 13.74
N SER A 343 11.10 0.55 12.74
CA SER A 343 9.79 1.17 12.58
C SER A 343 9.41 1.25 11.10
N TRP A 344 8.20 0.79 10.80
CA TRP A 344 7.60 0.93 9.47
C TRP A 344 7.17 2.37 9.26
N HIS A 345 7.34 2.86 8.02
CA HIS A 345 6.83 4.17 7.68
C HIS A 345 5.28 4.14 7.71
N PRO A 346 4.61 5.12 8.37
CA PRO A 346 3.17 5.05 8.61
C PRO A 346 2.29 5.26 7.35
N ILE A 347 2.76 6.05 6.37
CA ILE A 347 2.01 6.37 5.13
C ILE A 347 2.52 5.56 3.92
N ILE A 348 3.83 5.62 3.66
CA ILE A 348 4.46 4.98 2.51
C ILE A 348 4.63 3.47 2.74
N TYR A 349 3.81 2.68 2.06
CA TYR A 349 3.93 1.22 2.04
C TYR A 349 5.27 0.75 1.45
N GLY A 350 5.90 -0.22 2.13
CA GLY A 350 7.13 -0.89 1.68
C GLY A 350 8.42 -0.18 2.11
N LEU A 351 8.31 0.90 2.90
CA LEU A 351 9.44 1.63 3.46
C LEU A 351 9.60 1.32 4.95
N ILE A 352 10.82 0.97 5.36
CA ILE A 352 11.15 0.63 6.73
C ILE A 352 12.40 1.38 7.20
N ALA A 353 12.33 1.98 8.38
CA ALA A 353 13.46 2.63 9.02
C ALA A 353 14.06 1.71 10.08
N VAL A 354 15.39 1.72 10.16
CA VAL A 354 16.17 0.84 11.04
C VAL A 354 17.27 1.66 11.71
N SER A 355 17.34 1.64 13.04
CA SER A 355 18.46 2.25 13.77
C SER A 355 19.58 1.23 13.96
N VAL A 356 20.80 1.67 13.68
CA VAL A 356 22.00 0.86 13.73
C VAL A 356 22.90 1.39 14.85
N ALA A 357 23.37 0.49 15.71
CA ALA A 357 24.32 0.81 16.77
C ALA A 357 25.55 -0.07 16.66
N VAL A 358 26.70 0.44 17.10
CA VAL A 358 27.94 -0.33 17.06
C VAL A 358 27.87 -1.46 18.08
N ARG A 359 28.19 -2.68 17.65
CA ARG A 359 28.23 -3.84 18.53
C ARG A 359 29.53 -3.81 19.35
N LEU A 360 29.40 -3.46 20.62
CA LEU A 360 30.51 -3.44 21.58
C LEU A 360 30.13 -4.27 22.80
N SER A 361 31.07 -5.10 23.28
CA SER A 361 30.95 -5.67 24.61
C SER A 361 30.99 -4.57 25.68
N PHE A 362 30.52 -4.88 26.89
CA PHE A 362 30.52 -3.89 27.98
C PHE A 362 31.92 -3.35 28.28
N GLU A 363 32.93 -4.23 28.32
CA GLU A 363 34.33 -3.85 28.56
C GLU A 363 34.87 -2.94 27.45
N GLU A 364 34.59 -3.27 26.19
CA GLU A 364 34.97 -2.43 25.05
C GLU A 364 34.27 -1.07 25.13
N ARG A 365 32.98 -1.04 25.46
CA ARG A 365 32.23 0.21 25.61
C ARG A 365 32.81 1.09 26.72
N VAL A 366 33.24 0.51 27.84
CA VAL A 366 33.95 1.23 28.91
C VAL A 366 35.31 1.74 28.41
N HIS A 367 36.07 0.93 27.68
CA HIS A 367 37.36 1.34 27.12
C HIS A 367 37.23 2.47 26.08
N PHE A 368 36.16 2.44 25.28
CA PHE A 368 35.86 3.46 24.27
C PHE A 368 35.15 4.69 24.84
N SER A 369 34.59 4.64 26.05
CA SER A 369 33.89 5.78 26.67
C SER A 369 34.74 7.05 26.82
N GLY A 370 36.08 6.93 26.78
CA GLY A 370 37.03 8.05 26.80
C GLY A 370 37.64 8.42 25.44
N LYS A 371 37.28 7.73 24.35
CA LYS A 371 37.74 8.01 22.98
C LYS A 371 36.54 8.48 22.15
N LEU A 372 36.70 9.59 21.43
CA LEU A 372 35.72 10.01 20.42
C LEU A 372 35.63 8.90 19.35
N LEU A 373 34.51 8.18 19.34
CA LEU A 373 34.17 7.28 18.23
C LEU A 373 33.96 8.17 17.00
N LEU A 374 34.85 8.03 16.01
CA LEU A 374 34.86 8.84 14.79
C LEU A 374 33.76 8.43 13.78
N GLN A 375 32.94 7.42 14.11
CA GLN A 375 31.88 6.93 13.24
C GLN A 375 30.52 7.51 13.66
N PRO A 376 29.80 8.19 12.76
CA PRO A 376 28.45 8.66 13.04
C PRO A 376 27.49 7.47 13.16
N SER A 377 26.55 7.56 14.10
CA SER A 377 25.46 6.60 14.24
C SER A 377 24.35 6.91 13.25
N LEU A 378 23.73 5.88 12.66
CA LEU A 378 22.87 6.03 11.49
C LEU A 378 21.49 5.40 11.68
N ILE A 379 20.45 6.08 11.16
CA ILE A 379 19.15 5.45 10.84
C ILE A 379 19.11 5.21 9.33
N LEU A 380 18.87 3.97 8.93
CA LEU A 380 18.79 3.54 7.53
C LEU A 380 17.34 3.38 7.10
N PHE A 381 16.99 3.92 5.94
CA PHE A 381 15.70 3.72 5.29
C PHE A 381 15.82 2.68 4.17
N TRP A 382 15.15 1.55 4.32
CA TRP A 382 15.09 0.49 3.32
C TRP A 382 13.74 0.49 2.63
N SER A 383 13.75 0.23 1.33
CA SER A 383 12.54 0.07 0.53
C SER A 383 12.50 -1.31 -0.08
N PHE A 384 11.31 -1.90 -0.20
CA PHE A 384 11.12 -3.16 -0.92
C PHE A 384 11.51 -3.08 -2.40
N SER A 385 11.56 -1.86 -2.97
CA SER A 385 11.96 -1.65 -4.36
C SER A 385 13.47 -1.79 -4.57
N ASP A 386 14.28 -1.40 -3.57
CA ASP A 386 15.74 -1.49 -3.62
C ASP A 386 16.29 -2.12 -2.33
N PRO A 387 16.64 -3.42 -2.37
CA PRO A 387 17.21 -4.10 -1.22
C PRO A 387 18.70 -3.93 -1.03
N ILE A 388 19.41 -3.36 -2.00
CA ILE A 388 20.87 -3.34 -1.99
C ILE A 388 21.37 -2.11 -1.26
N GLN A 389 20.73 -0.96 -1.46
CA GLN A 389 21.15 0.30 -0.87
C GLN A 389 20.04 0.98 -0.06
N PRO A 390 20.37 1.56 1.11
CA PRO A 390 19.40 2.35 1.86
C PRO A 390 19.12 3.65 1.09
N GLN A 391 17.85 4.05 1.06
CA GLN A 391 17.39 5.25 0.34
C GLN A 391 17.84 6.54 1.04
N LEU A 392 17.78 6.55 2.37
CA LEU A 392 18.14 7.68 3.22
C LEU A 392 18.94 7.20 4.42
N MET A 393 19.90 8.03 4.85
CA MET A 393 20.73 7.78 6.01
C MET A 393 20.68 9.00 6.94
N LEU A 394 20.07 8.86 8.12
CA LEU A 394 20.00 9.94 9.09
C LEU A 394 21.20 9.88 10.03
N GLU A 395 22.01 10.94 10.02
CA GLU A 395 23.18 11.11 10.87
C GLU A 395 22.76 11.55 12.28
N SER A 396 23.36 10.90 13.28
CA SER A 396 23.11 11.17 14.68
C SER A 396 24.41 11.29 15.47
N PRO A 397 24.41 12.09 16.55
CA PRO A 397 25.63 12.34 17.33
C PRO A 397 26.14 11.10 18.09
N ASP A 398 25.26 10.15 18.43
CA ASP A 398 25.59 8.97 19.22
C ASP A 398 24.59 7.82 18.95
N ASP A 399 24.91 6.60 19.38
CA ASP A 399 24.13 5.36 19.10
C ASP A 399 22.65 5.55 19.48
N ILE A 400 21.74 5.30 18.53
CA ILE A 400 20.29 5.42 18.74
C ILE A 400 19.74 4.07 19.20
N PHE A 401 19.02 4.06 20.32
CA PHE A 401 18.41 2.85 20.89
C PHE A 401 16.90 2.75 20.65
N CYS A 402 16.23 3.89 20.47
CA CYS A 402 14.81 3.94 20.14
C CYS A 402 14.53 5.17 19.27
N PHE A 403 13.59 5.04 18.34
CA PHE A 403 13.09 6.17 17.57
C PHE A 403 11.63 5.93 17.17
N GLN A 404 10.91 7.02 16.88
CA GLN A 404 9.52 6.94 16.45
C GLN A 404 9.17 8.08 15.50
N PHE A 405 8.43 7.75 14.44
CA PHE A 405 7.81 8.72 13.54
C PHE A 405 6.72 9.50 14.28
N CYS A 406 6.61 10.80 14.01
CA CYS A 406 5.51 11.58 14.56
C CYS A 406 4.17 11.11 13.96
N PRO A 407 3.12 10.83 14.77
CA PRO A 407 1.84 10.37 14.26
C PRO A 407 1.09 11.38 13.38
N SER A 408 1.36 12.68 13.57
CA SER A 408 0.71 13.76 12.82
C SER A 408 1.42 14.05 11.49
N ASP A 409 2.75 14.06 11.49
CA ASP A 409 3.58 14.28 10.30
C ASP A 409 4.76 13.29 10.27
N PRO A 410 4.72 12.27 9.39
CA PRO A 410 5.77 11.26 9.30
C PRO A 410 7.14 11.80 8.87
N ASN A 411 7.20 13.03 8.35
CA ASN A 411 8.48 13.64 8.00
C ASN A 411 9.31 14.03 9.23
N ILE A 412 8.69 14.06 10.41
CA ILE A 412 9.35 14.38 11.67
C ILE A 412 9.62 13.10 12.44
N ILE A 413 10.88 12.91 12.82
CA ILE A 413 11.35 11.73 13.53
C ILE A 413 12.02 12.17 14.82
N ALA A 414 11.68 11.52 15.93
CA ALA A 414 12.36 11.68 17.22
C ALA A 414 13.09 10.39 17.60
N GLY A 415 14.28 10.52 18.16
CA GLY A 415 15.11 9.39 18.58
C GLY A 415 15.84 9.65 19.88
N GLY A 416 16.07 8.58 20.64
CA GLY A 416 16.79 8.59 21.90
C GLY A 416 18.18 7.95 21.76
N CYS A 417 19.20 8.69 22.17
CA CYS A 417 20.60 8.26 22.14
C CYS A 417 21.02 7.55 23.43
N ILE A 418 22.13 6.82 23.35
CA ILE A 418 22.76 6.15 24.49
C ILE A 418 23.26 7.11 25.58
N ASN A 419 23.67 8.32 25.21
CA ASN A 419 24.13 9.34 26.14
C ASN A 419 23.00 10.06 26.90
N GLY A 420 21.73 9.76 26.60
CA GLY A 420 20.58 10.40 27.23
C GLY A 420 20.04 11.64 26.52
N GLN A 421 20.58 11.98 25.34
CA GLN A 421 20.06 13.05 24.49
C GLN A 421 18.91 12.56 23.60
N ILE A 422 17.98 13.48 23.31
CA ILE A 422 16.93 13.31 22.32
C ILE A 422 17.32 14.09 21.08
N VAL A 423 17.15 13.45 19.93
CA VAL A 423 17.51 13.98 18.63
C VAL A 423 16.26 14.01 17.75
N MET A 424 16.12 15.09 16.98
CA MET A 424 15.04 15.29 16.01
C MET A 424 15.59 15.33 14.60
N TRP A 425 14.88 14.74 13.64
CA TRP A 425 15.15 14.87 12.21
C TRP A 425 13.91 15.37 11.48
N ASP A 426 14.15 16.13 10.43
CA ASP A 426 13.13 16.54 9.47
C ASP A 426 13.55 16.03 8.07
N ILE A 427 12.72 15.17 7.48
CA ILE A 427 12.94 14.60 6.14
C ILE A 427 12.07 15.27 5.06
N THR A 428 11.36 16.37 5.38
CA THR A 428 10.41 17.02 4.46
C THR A 428 11.06 17.42 3.12
N ALA A 429 12.29 17.92 3.14
CA ALA A 429 13.04 18.29 1.92
C ALA A 429 13.33 17.10 0.99
N HIS A 430 13.20 15.87 1.49
CA HIS A 430 13.46 14.63 0.77
C HIS A 430 12.20 13.80 0.52
N ALA A 431 11.03 14.22 1.02
CA ALA A 431 9.77 13.49 0.93
C ALA A 431 9.38 13.18 -0.52
N ASP A 432 9.47 14.15 -1.43
CA ASP A 432 9.13 13.99 -2.85
C ASP A 432 9.94 12.88 -3.53
N ARG A 433 11.20 12.66 -3.11
CA ARG A 433 12.05 11.60 -3.67
C ARG A 433 11.64 10.22 -3.18
N ILE A 434 11.25 10.12 -1.91
CA ILE A 434 10.76 8.88 -1.31
C ILE A 434 9.47 8.45 -2.02
N GLU A 435 8.61 9.41 -2.39
CA GLU A 435 7.34 9.14 -3.09
C GLU A 435 7.54 8.80 -4.58
N ASN A 436 8.37 9.56 -5.30
CA ASN A 436 8.53 9.46 -6.76
C ASN A 436 9.19 8.15 -7.26
N ILE A 437 9.91 7.41 -6.40
CA ILE A 437 10.52 6.13 -6.78
C ILE A 437 9.44 5.07 -7.12
N LYS A 438 8.20 5.22 -6.62
CA LYS A 438 7.06 4.35 -7.01
C LYS A 438 6.67 4.46 -8.49
N ALA A 439 7.03 5.56 -9.18
CA ALA A 439 6.72 5.77 -10.60
C ALA A 439 7.88 5.33 -11.54
N GLY A 440 8.97 4.78 -10.99
CA GLY A 440 10.18 4.37 -11.72
C GLY A 440 10.05 3.11 -12.57
N GLY A 441 8.90 2.88 -13.21
CA GLY A 441 8.73 1.88 -14.27
C GLY A 441 9.16 2.41 -15.64
N SER A 442 10.32 3.07 -15.74
CA SER A 442 10.85 3.45 -17.06
C SER A 442 11.51 2.25 -17.71
N ARG A 443 10.84 1.68 -18.72
CA ARG A 443 11.39 0.69 -19.66
C ARG A 443 12.64 1.27 -20.33
N SER A 444 13.81 1.06 -19.73
CA SER A 444 15.08 1.19 -20.42
C SER A 444 15.42 -0.15 -21.10
N LYS A 445 15.92 -0.04 -22.33
CA LYS A 445 16.03 -1.09 -23.33
C LYS A 445 16.99 -2.22 -22.91
N ASN A 446 16.58 -3.46 -23.14
CA ASN A 446 17.40 -4.67 -23.33
C ASN A 446 18.71 -4.75 -22.51
N VAL A 447 18.65 -5.32 -21.31
CA VAL A 447 19.86 -5.79 -20.60
C VAL A 447 20.23 -7.18 -21.12
N THR A 448 21.05 -7.20 -22.17
CA THR A 448 21.91 -8.36 -22.46
C THR A 448 22.91 -8.53 -21.32
N LEU A 449 22.85 -9.66 -20.62
CA LEU A 449 23.81 -10.07 -19.59
C LEU A 449 25.24 -10.02 -20.14
N LYS A 450 26.06 -9.06 -19.67
CA LYS A 450 27.51 -9.08 -19.88
C LYS A 450 28.19 -9.69 -18.64
N PRO A 451 29.19 -10.57 -18.81
CA PRO A 451 29.90 -11.19 -17.70
C PRO A 451 30.80 -10.21 -16.93
N MET A 452 30.94 -10.53 -15.65
CA MET A 452 31.34 -9.74 -14.46
C MET A 452 32.76 -9.14 -14.42
N PHE A 453 33.53 -9.10 -15.52
CA PHE A 453 34.96 -8.75 -15.44
C PHE A 453 35.34 -7.39 -16.06
N LEU A 454 34.40 -6.56 -16.49
CA LEU A 454 34.70 -5.31 -17.21
C LEU A 454 33.68 -4.19 -16.94
N LEU A 455 33.44 -3.87 -15.67
CA LEU A 455 32.77 -2.63 -15.27
C LEU A 455 33.81 -1.69 -14.66
N GLU A 456 34.20 -0.67 -15.42
CA GLU A 456 34.70 0.57 -14.84
C GLU A 456 33.50 1.28 -14.17
N PRO A 457 33.68 1.88 -12.98
CA PRO A 457 32.57 2.44 -12.22
C PRO A 457 32.10 3.75 -12.86
N GLU A 458 30.96 3.73 -13.54
CA GLU A 458 30.25 4.96 -13.90
C GLU A 458 29.57 5.54 -12.64
N THR A 459 30.19 6.60 -12.11
CA THR A 459 29.65 7.67 -11.26
C THR A 459 28.56 7.31 -10.22
N ASN A 460 29.02 7.11 -8.98
CA ASN A 460 28.35 7.32 -7.68
C ASN A 460 26.99 8.06 -7.72
N THR A 461 25.88 7.33 -7.57
CA THR A 461 24.77 7.79 -6.74
C THR A 461 25.15 7.56 -5.28
N GLU A 462 25.85 8.53 -4.69
CA GLU A 462 26.22 8.48 -3.26
C GLU A 462 24.97 8.43 -2.38
N ALA A 463 24.97 7.53 -1.39
CA ALA A 463 23.94 7.45 -0.37
C ALA A 463 23.85 8.80 0.37
N MET A 464 22.64 9.36 0.48
CA MET A 464 22.44 10.72 0.95
C MET A 464 22.32 10.79 2.48
N TYR A 465 23.16 11.60 3.10
CA TYR A 465 23.20 11.81 4.55
C TYR A 465 22.36 13.03 4.94
N ILE A 466 21.45 12.85 5.90
CA ILE A 466 20.64 13.94 6.48
C ILE A 466 21.10 14.16 7.91
N ARG A 467 21.47 15.40 8.25
CA ARG A 467 21.84 15.76 9.62
C ARG A 467 20.63 16.00 10.51
N HIS A 468 20.83 15.78 11.80
CA HIS A 468 19.81 16.09 12.80
C HIS A 468 19.50 17.60 12.84
N CYS A 469 18.25 17.87 13.16
CA CYS A 469 17.63 19.18 13.17
C CYS A 469 17.78 19.88 14.53
N ALA A 470 17.58 19.13 15.61
CA ALA A 470 17.74 19.61 16.98
C ALA A 470 18.19 18.48 17.91
N VAL A 471 19.00 18.84 18.91
CA VAL A 471 19.44 17.93 19.99
C VAL A 471 19.08 18.52 21.34
N SER A 472 18.69 17.69 22.30
CA SER A 472 18.40 18.15 23.65
C SER A 472 19.63 18.58 24.46
N SER A 473 19.40 19.41 25.47
CA SER A 473 20.44 19.82 26.42
C SER A 473 20.97 18.63 27.22
N ILE A 474 22.30 18.45 27.25
CA ILE A 474 22.97 17.36 27.97
C ILE A 474 22.77 17.49 29.49
N GLU A 475 22.77 18.72 30.02
CA GLU A 475 22.70 18.96 31.47
C GLU A 475 21.30 18.68 32.03
N ASN A 476 20.27 18.97 31.24
CA ASN A 476 18.87 18.93 31.66
C ASN A 476 18.14 17.65 31.21
N GLY A 477 18.71 16.89 30.28
CA GLY A 477 18.14 15.66 29.75
C GLY A 477 18.35 14.43 30.63
N HIS A 478 18.26 13.26 30.01
CA HIS A 478 18.58 12.00 30.68
C HIS A 478 20.09 11.85 30.83
N ARG A 479 20.52 11.10 31.85
CA ARG A 479 21.95 10.85 32.12
C ARG A 479 22.46 9.50 31.62
N LYS A 480 21.54 8.64 31.19
CA LYS A 480 21.80 7.30 30.66
C LYS A 480 20.97 7.07 29.40
N VAL A 481 21.17 5.93 28.76
CA VAL A 481 20.46 5.49 27.56
C VAL A 481 18.95 5.71 27.67
N ILE A 482 18.38 6.30 26.62
CA ILE A 482 16.94 6.38 26.44
C ILE A 482 16.48 5.05 25.84
N THR A 483 15.70 4.31 26.62
CA THR A 483 15.26 2.96 26.30
C THR A 483 13.95 2.93 25.53
N ASP A 484 13.12 3.98 25.68
CA ASP A 484 11.82 4.09 25.01
C ASP A 484 11.42 5.55 24.77
N ILE A 485 10.73 5.79 23.66
CA ILE A 485 10.16 7.09 23.27
C ILE A 485 8.75 6.90 22.74
N HIS A 486 7.81 7.75 23.20
CA HIS A 486 6.42 7.76 22.77
C HIS A 486 5.95 9.18 22.48
N TRP A 487 5.37 9.40 21.30
CA TRP A 487 4.64 10.61 21.00
C TRP A 487 3.31 10.66 21.75
N LEU A 488 2.94 11.82 22.29
CA LEU A 488 1.58 12.02 22.78
C LEU A 488 0.61 12.22 21.59
N PRO A 489 -0.61 11.65 21.65
CA PRO A 489 -1.63 11.83 20.62
C PRO A 489 -1.95 13.31 20.33
N ASP A 490 -2.49 13.56 19.14
CA ASP A 490 -2.96 14.88 18.71
C ASP A 490 -4.20 15.36 19.48
N THR A 491 -4.81 14.52 20.32
CA THR A 491 -6.07 14.80 21.04
C THR A 491 -5.90 15.53 22.37
N PHE A 492 -4.78 15.36 23.06
CA PHE A 492 -4.56 15.97 24.37
C PHE A 492 -3.11 16.44 24.58
N GLU A 493 -2.94 17.38 25.50
CA GLU A 493 -1.64 17.85 25.95
C GLU A 493 -1.54 17.89 27.47
N ILE A 494 -0.32 17.81 27.99
CA ILE A 494 -0.04 17.75 29.42
C ILE A 494 0.70 19.03 29.83
N ASN A 495 0.36 19.58 31.01
CA ASN A 495 1.10 20.70 31.63
C ASN A 495 2.19 20.20 32.59
N ARG A 496 3.08 21.08 33.06
CA ARG A 496 4.17 20.75 34.00
C ARG A 496 3.72 19.98 35.25
N LEU A 497 2.50 20.23 35.72
CA LEU A 497 1.90 19.57 36.88
C LEU A 497 1.25 18.20 36.58
N GLY A 498 1.23 17.75 35.32
CA GLY A 498 0.62 16.49 34.91
C GLY A 498 -0.90 16.56 34.71
N SER A 499 -1.50 17.75 34.66
CA SER A 499 -2.91 17.93 34.29
C SER A 499 -3.08 17.87 32.77
N VAL A 500 -4.15 17.22 32.31
CA VAL A 500 -4.45 16.97 30.90
C VAL A 500 -5.43 18.02 30.36
N PHE A 501 -5.16 18.52 29.16
CA PHE A 501 -5.96 19.51 28.45
C PHE A 501 -6.26 19.03 27.02
N GLU A 502 -7.38 19.46 26.46
CA GLU A 502 -7.72 19.20 25.06
C GLU A 502 -6.74 19.93 24.13
N ASN A 503 -6.15 19.20 23.18
CA ASN A 503 -5.20 19.78 22.26
C ASN A 503 -5.92 20.46 21.08
N ARG A 504 -5.91 21.79 21.07
CA ARG A 504 -6.53 22.59 20.00
C ARG A 504 -5.66 22.77 18.76
N SER A 505 -4.36 22.47 18.82
CA SER A 505 -3.51 22.55 17.63
C SER A 505 -3.79 21.41 16.64
N GLY A 506 -4.40 20.32 17.10
CA GLY A 506 -4.69 19.14 16.28
C GLY A 506 -3.42 18.44 15.77
N ILE A 507 -2.28 18.70 16.41
CA ILE A 507 -0.96 18.22 16.02
C ILE A 507 -0.23 17.70 17.26
N SER A 508 0.47 16.57 17.13
CA SER A 508 1.33 16.00 18.17
C SER A 508 2.53 16.92 18.46
N CYS A 509 2.51 17.58 19.63
CA CYS A 509 3.55 18.53 20.04
C CYS A 509 4.40 18.08 21.24
N GLN A 510 4.04 16.96 21.87
CA GLN A 510 4.69 16.50 23.08
C GLN A 510 5.15 15.05 22.94
N LEU A 511 6.24 14.71 23.62
CA LEU A 511 6.81 13.37 23.63
C LEU A 511 7.23 12.96 25.04
N VAL A 512 7.26 11.67 25.28
CA VAL A 512 7.62 11.04 26.55
C VAL A 512 8.81 10.15 26.32
N THR A 513 9.82 10.28 27.17
CA THR A 513 11.01 9.43 27.13
C THR A 513 11.23 8.73 28.46
N CYS A 514 11.77 7.53 28.37
CA CYS A 514 12.13 6.68 29.49
C CYS A 514 13.62 6.33 29.41
N SER A 515 14.31 6.34 30.55
CA SER A 515 15.73 6.05 30.63
C SER A 515 16.08 5.21 31.85
N ALA A 516 17.16 4.44 31.73
CA ALA A 516 17.78 3.71 32.83
C ALA A 516 18.34 4.62 33.96
N ASP A 517 18.22 5.95 33.84
CA ASP A 517 18.54 6.92 34.89
C ASP A 517 17.43 7.10 35.96
N CYS A 518 16.45 6.18 35.95
CA CYS A 518 15.33 6.12 36.88
C CYS A 518 14.28 7.22 36.68
N THR A 519 14.28 7.87 35.51
CA THR A 519 13.41 9.01 35.26
C THR A 519 12.62 8.88 33.96
N ILE A 520 11.42 9.43 33.97
CA ILE A 520 10.55 9.58 32.81
C ILE A 520 10.36 11.08 32.58
N CYS A 521 10.65 11.55 31.38
CA CYS A 521 10.62 12.96 31.04
C CYS A 521 9.54 13.22 29.97
N PHE A 522 8.74 14.25 30.20
CA PHE A 522 7.81 14.80 29.20
C PHE A 522 8.49 15.99 28.54
N TRP A 523 8.41 16.09 27.22
CA TRP A 523 9.05 17.13 26.43
C TRP A 523 8.02 17.81 25.54
N ASP A 524 8.26 19.09 25.26
CA ASP A 524 7.40 19.89 24.39
C ASP A 524 8.27 20.50 23.29
N ILE A 525 7.86 20.36 22.03
CA ILE A 525 8.61 20.89 20.88
C ILE A 525 8.36 22.39 20.68
N ARG A 526 7.31 22.95 21.30
CA ARG A 526 6.92 24.35 21.14
C ARG A 526 7.86 25.29 21.91
N PRO A 527 8.10 26.51 21.41
CA PRO A 527 8.93 27.48 22.11
C PRO A 527 8.32 27.87 23.46
N GLN A 528 9.07 27.68 24.54
CA GLN A 528 8.65 28.06 25.89
C GLN A 528 8.76 29.58 26.09
N LYS A 529 7.64 30.27 26.36
CA LYS A 529 7.68 31.69 26.79
C LYS A 529 8.33 31.77 28.19
N ALA A 530 9.37 32.60 28.33
CA ALA A 530 9.98 32.88 29.63
C ALA A 530 8.95 33.56 30.56
N LEU A 531 8.71 32.97 31.74
CA LEU A 531 7.70 33.40 32.70
C LEU A 531 8.16 34.55 33.64
N THR A 532 9.20 35.29 33.28
CA THR A 532 9.69 36.44 34.06
C THR A 532 10.04 37.61 33.13
N PRO A 533 9.42 38.79 33.27
CA PRO A 533 9.93 40.00 32.66
C PRO A 533 11.19 40.42 33.44
N GLN A 534 12.36 39.94 33.01
CA GLN A 534 13.60 40.59 33.41
C GLN A 534 13.76 41.89 32.60
N PRO A 535 14.28 42.98 33.20
CA PRO A 535 14.61 44.17 32.44
C PRO A 535 15.61 43.81 31.33
N PRO A 536 15.53 44.45 30.14
CA PRO A 536 16.30 44.04 28.98
C PRO A 536 17.80 44.06 29.31
N PRO A 537 18.52 42.94 29.18
CA PRO A 537 19.97 43.00 29.22
C PRO A 537 20.44 43.80 28.01
N GLU A 538 21.41 44.67 28.24
CA GLU A 538 22.05 45.51 27.23
C GLU A 538 22.37 44.71 25.96
N LYS A 539 22.04 45.30 24.81
CA LYS A 539 22.22 44.78 23.45
C LYS A 539 23.60 44.11 23.28
N LYS A 540 23.71 42.81 23.55
CA LYS A 540 24.71 41.96 22.93
C LYS A 540 24.21 41.68 21.53
N LYS A 541 25.05 41.98 20.55
CA LYS A 541 24.84 41.68 19.13
C LYS A 541 24.30 40.26 19.01
N GLU A 542 23.13 40.09 18.40
CA GLU A 542 22.70 38.81 17.87
C GLU A 542 23.72 38.40 16.81
N GLU A 543 24.63 37.51 17.19
CA GLU A 543 25.40 36.76 16.21
C GLU A 543 24.41 35.84 15.50
N SER A 544 24.05 36.19 14.26
CA SER A 544 23.32 35.31 13.35
C SER A 544 24.15 34.04 13.18
N ILE A 545 23.74 32.94 13.79
CA ILE A 545 24.34 31.63 13.56
C ILE A 545 24.03 31.27 12.11
N GLU A 546 25.04 31.28 11.23
CA GLU A 546 24.93 30.77 9.87
C GLU A 546 24.64 29.26 9.96
N VAL A 547 23.39 28.87 9.71
CA VAL A 547 23.00 27.46 9.62
C VAL A 547 23.63 26.89 8.33
N PRO A 548 24.40 25.79 8.38
CA PRO A 548 24.91 25.14 7.18
C PRO A 548 23.75 24.77 6.24
N PHE A 549 23.93 24.94 4.93
CA PHE A 549 22.89 24.69 3.91
C PHE A 549 22.27 23.27 3.96
N ASP A 550 22.97 22.30 4.57
CA ASP A 550 22.55 20.89 4.67
C ASP A 550 21.75 20.53 5.93
N VAL A 551 21.44 21.49 6.82
CA VAL A 551 20.69 21.25 8.07
C VAL A 551 19.31 21.92 7.99
N PRO A 552 18.19 21.17 8.13
CA PRO A 552 16.87 21.77 8.17
C PRO A 552 16.75 22.83 9.29
N SER A 553 16.17 23.99 8.98
CA SER A 553 16.01 25.10 9.94
C SER A 553 14.84 24.92 10.92
N THR A 554 14.03 23.88 10.72
CA THR A 554 12.95 23.47 11.61
C THR A 554 13.49 23.26 13.04
N PHE A 555 12.76 23.66 14.08
CA PHE A 555 13.17 23.44 15.48
C PHE A 555 14.54 23.97 15.93
N LEU A 556 15.19 24.88 15.19
CA LEU A 556 16.50 25.43 15.58
C LEU A 556 16.49 26.02 17.00
N HIS A 557 15.34 26.54 17.46
CA HIS A 557 15.16 27.08 18.81
C HIS A 557 15.35 26.04 19.92
N LEU A 558 15.19 24.74 19.63
CA LEU A 558 15.38 23.64 20.57
C LEU A 558 16.83 23.17 20.64
N ASN A 559 17.65 23.46 19.63
CA ASN A 559 18.97 22.87 19.52
C ASN A 559 19.86 23.26 20.72
N LEU A 560 20.35 22.25 21.45
CA LEU A 560 21.11 22.30 22.71
C LEU A 560 20.38 22.96 23.90
N SER A 561 19.22 23.57 23.68
CA SER A 561 18.44 24.32 24.67
C SER A 561 17.20 23.57 25.16
N TRP A 562 16.81 22.48 24.48
CA TRP A 562 15.61 21.72 24.79
C TRP A 562 15.67 21.11 26.19
N LYS A 563 14.64 21.38 26.99
CA LYS A 563 14.50 20.94 28.38
C LYS A 563 13.19 20.17 28.57
N PRO A 564 13.16 19.19 29.47
CA PRO A 564 11.92 18.49 29.78
C PRO A 564 10.91 19.44 30.45
N LEU A 565 9.65 19.32 30.07
CA LEU A 565 8.51 20.01 30.63
C LEU A 565 8.20 19.52 32.05
N SER A 566 8.22 18.20 32.25
CA SER A 566 8.04 17.55 33.55
C SER A 566 8.94 16.33 33.66
N LYS A 567 9.41 16.03 34.88
CA LYS A 567 10.32 14.93 35.17
C LYS A 567 9.77 14.11 36.33
N ILE A 568 9.49 12.84 36.07
CA ILE A 568 8.94 11.88 37.00
C ILE A 568 10.06 10.94 37.43
N ARG A 569 10.21 10.73 38.74
CA ARG A 569 11.18 9.80 39.33
C ARG A 569 10.43 8.67 40.03
N LEU A 570 10.80 7.44 39.72
CA LEU A 570 10.19 6.23 40.29
C LEU A 570 11.02 5.74 41.48
N SER A 571 10.71 6.18 42.69
CA SER A 571 11.45 5.78 43.89
C SER A 571 10.84 4.55 44.58
N LYS A 572 11.69 3.66 45.13
CA LYS A 572 11.24 2.44 45.84
C LYS A 572 10.63 2.71 47.23
N GLY A 573 10.55 3.96 47.68
CA GLY A 573 9.97 4.36 48.97
C GLY A 573 10.75 3.92 50.22
N GLU A 574 11.15 2.65 50.31
CA GLU A 574 11.78 2.02 51.49
C GLU A 574 13.31 1.93 51.41
N THR A 575 13.88 1.98 50.20
CA THR A 575 15.33 1.95 49.96
C THR A 575 15.77 3.19 49.18
N ALA A 576 17.05 3.55 49.30
CA ALA A 576 17.64 4.64 48.51
C ALA A 576 17.84 4.31 47.02
N LEU A 577 17.42 3.12 46.58
CA LEU A 577 17.48 2.65 45.20
C LEU A 577 16.18 3.02 44.48
N ASP A 578 16.30 3.61 43.30
CA ASP A 578 15.14 3.94 42.45
C ASP A 578 14.92 2.83 41.40
N HIS A 579 13.71 2.75 40.86
CA HIS A 579 13.40 1.82 39.77
C HIS A 579 13.98 2.35 38.45
N CYS A 580 14.70 1.52 37.70
CA CYS A 580 15.21 1.83 36.37
C CYS A 580 14.19 1.42 35.30
N PRO A 581 13.43 2.35 34.70
CA PRO A 581 12.43 2.00 33.70
C PRO A 581 13.09 1.68 32.34
N THR A 582 12.53 0.69 31.64
CA THR A 582 13.00 0.20 30.33
C THR A 582 11.99 0.40 29.22
N LYS A 583 10.70 0.23 29.51
CA LYS A 583 9.59 0.39 28.56
C LYS A 583 8.37 1.02 29.23
N LEU A 584 7.58 1.75 28.47
CA LEU A 584 6.36 2.40 28.94
C LEU A 584 5.18 2.15 28.00
N SER A 585 3.97 2.15 28.55
CA SER A 585 2.74 2.11 27.76
C SER A 585 1.70 3.09 28.32
N LEU A 586 1.34 4.08 27.51
CA LEU A 586 0.38 5.15 27.82
C LEU A 586 -1.03 4.79 27.34
N SER A 587 -2.05 5.21 28.11
CA SER A 587 -3.46 5.01 27.79
C SER A 587 -3.84 5.93 26.65
N GLU A 588 -4.08 5.35 25.47
CA GLU A 588 -4.67 6.09 24.36
C GLU A 588 -6.20 6.08 24.53
N ASP A 589 -6.72 7.02 25.32
CA ASP A 589 -8.16 7.28 25.34
C ASP A 589 -8.58 8.02 24.06
N SER A 590 -8.96 7.23 23.02
CA SER A 590 -9.74 7.62 21.81
C SER A 590 -8.96 8.42 20.75
N LEU A 591 -8.83 8.05 19.47
CA LEU A 591 -9.77 7.41 18.53
C LEU A 591 -9.01 6.60 17.44
N LEU A 592 -8.53 5.40 17.72
CA LEU A 592 -8.13 4.44 16.67
C LEU A 592 -9.38 3.85 16.00
N TYR A 593 -10.04 4.64 15.15
CA TYR A 593 -10.82 4.20 13.98
C TYR A 593 -11.24 5.40 13.12
N LYS A 594 -10.27 6.18 12.62
CA LYS A 594 -10.47 7.10 11.47
C LYS A 594 -9.26 7.13 10.53
N ALA A 595 -8.51 6.03 10.42
CA ALA A 595 -7.48 5.89 9.39
C ALA A 595 -8.08 5.93 7.96
N GLN A 596 -9.35 5.52 7.79
CA GLN A 596 -10.06 5.67 6.51
C GLN A 596 -10.61 7.09 6.28
N ASP A 597 -10.99 7.81 7.33
CA ASP A 597 -11.52 9.18 7.24
C ASP A 597 -10.40 10.25 7.11
N LYS A 598 -9.17 9.95 7.58
CA LYS A 598 -8.02 10.86 7.41
C LYS A 598 -7.53 10.96 5.96
N MET A 599 -7.75 9.94 5.11
CA MET A 599 -7.48 10.07 3.66
C MET A 599 -8.36 11.14 3.00
N LEU A 600 -9.61 11.29 3.45
CA LEU A 600 -10.52 12.33 2.98
C LEU A 600 -10.20 13.71 3.58
N ALA A 601 -9.70 13.77 4.81
CA ALA A 601 -9.30 15.04 5.45
C ALA A 601 -7.97 15.61 4.92
N GLN A 602 -6.97 14.77 4.64
CA GLN A 602 -5.70 15.19 4.04
C GLN A 602 -5.88 15.65 2.58
N SER A 603 -6.81 15.02 1.83
CA SER A 603 -7.17 15.50 0.49
C SER A 603 -7.80 16.92 0.47
N LYS A 604 -8.39 17.36 1.60
CA LYS A 604 -8.88 18.73 1.78
C LYS A 604 -7.82 19.71 2.24
N ALA A 605 -6.77 19.25 2.93
CA ALA A 605 -5.65 20.10 3.38
C ALA A 605 -4.67 20.43 2.23
N MET A 606 -4.56 19.58 1.21
CA MET A 606 -3.79 19.87 -0.02
C MET A 606 -4.31 21.07 -0.84
N LYS A 607 -5.47 21.66 -0.48
CA LYS A 607 -6.00 22.89 -1.10
C LYS A 607 -5.69 24.18 -0.32
N ALA A 608 -4.96 24.11 0.78
CA ALA A 608 -4.46 25.28 1.52
C ALA A 608 -2.93 25.35 1.37
N GLY A 609 -2.41 26.48 0.91
CA GLY A 609 -1.04 26.65 0.42
C GLY A 609 0.09 26.19 1.36
N GLU A 610 1.18 25.79 0.71
CA GLU A 610 2.50 25.34 1.17
C GLU A 610 3.05 25.99 2.46
N MET A 611 2.58 25.59 3.64
CA MET A 611 3.28 25.84 4.90
C MET A 611 3.25 24.61 5.81
N ASN A 612 4.45 24.13 6.18
CA ASN A 612 4.60 23.05 7.15
C ASN A 612 4.02 23.50 8.51
N PRO A 613 3.07 22.75 9.10
CA PRO A 613 2.37 23.16 10.32
C PRO A 613 3.30 23.28 11.54
N TYR A 614 4.48 22.64 11.49
CA TYR A 614 5.50 22.67 12.53
C TYR A 614 6.47 23.86 12.46
N GLN A 615 6.46 24.68 11.39
CA GLN A 615 7.33 25.85 11.27
C GLN A 615 6.86 27.04 12.13
N ASN A 616 5.55 27.19 12.36
CA ASN A 616 4.95 28.29 13.13
C ASN A 616 4.25 27.80 14.40
N LEU A 617 4.96 27.05 15.24
CA LEU A 617 4.41 26.56 16.50
C LEU A 617 4.28 27.69 17.55
N GLU A 618 3.06 28.09 17.88
CA GLU A 618 2.78 28.96 19.03
C GLU A 618 2.80 28.18 20.35
N GLY A 619 3.23 28.82 21.45
CA GLY A 619 3.28 28.20 22.78
C GLY A 619 1.91 27.75 23.28
N GLY A 620 1.85 26.59 23.93
CA GLY A 620 0.61 25.90 24.30
C GLY A 620 -0.43 26.74 25.06
N LEU A 621 -1.70 26.59 24.65
CA LEU A 621 -2.88 27.25 25.22
C LEU A 621 -3.44 26.53 26.45
N GLY A 622 -2.90 25.37 26.86
CA GLY A 622 -3.41 24.56 27.97
C GLY A 622 -3.61 25.30 29.29
N ASN A 623 -2.81 26.34 29.58
CA ASN A 623 -2.98 27.16 30.79
C ASN A 623 -4.27 28.00 30.82
N TYR A 624 -4.92 28.21 29.67
CA TYR A 624 -6.16 28.98 29.54
C TYR A 624 -7.42 28.11 29.50
N LEU A 625 -7.25 26.79 29.47
CA LEU A 625 -8.34 25.82 29.37
C LEU A 625 -8.62 25.16 30.72
N LYS A 626 -9.83 24.62 30.89
CA LYS A 626 -10.14 23.80 32.06
C LYS A 626 -9.52 22.39 31.87
N PRO A 627 -8.87 21.82 32.89
CA PRO A 627 -8.38 20.45 32.84
C PRO A 627 -9.50 19.43 32.59
N ILE A 628 -9.19 18.35 31.90
CA ILE A 628 -10.10 17.20 31.73
C ILE A 628 -9.92 16.29 32.96
N ASP A 629 -10.94 16.19 33.80
CA ASP A 629 -10.87 15.41 35.04
C ASP A 629 -11.11 13.90 34.84
N ASP A 630 -11.87 13.49 33.82
CA ASP A 630 -12.23 12.08 33.55
C ASP A 630 -11.20 11.31 32.68
N PHE A 631 -10.01 11.87 32.45
CA PHE A 631 -8.99 11.24 31.60
C PHE A 631 -8.17 10.19 32.38
N CYS A 632 -7.92 9.01 31.78
CA CYS A 632 -7.05 8.02 32.42
C CYS A 632 -5.58 8.43 32.34
N THR A 633 -5.03 8.96 33.45
CA THR A 633 -3.60 9.35 33.57
C THR A 633 -2.68 8.22 34.03
N LYS A 634 -3.18 6.98 34.02
CA LYS A 634 -2.47 5.81 34.54
C LYS A 634 -1.76 5.08 33.41
N PHE A 635 -0.56 4.59 33.69
CA PHE A 635 0.29 3.96 32.70
C PHE A 635 1.13 2.84 33.30
N PHE A 636 1.58 1.93 32.45
CA PHE A 636 2.43 0.82 32.83
C PHE A 636 3.89 1.13 32.50
N VAL A 637 4.78 0.74 33.41
CA VAL A 637 6.22 0.88 33.28
C VAL A 637 6.87 -0.44 33.66
N GLY A 638 7.83 -0.87 32.86
CA GLY A 638 8.61 -2.07 33.09
C GLY A 638 10.00 -1.66 33.51
N THR A 639 10.60 -2.41 34.42
CA THR A 639 11.92 -2.10 34.94
C THR A 639 12.98 -3.07 34.45
N GLU A 640 14.23 -2.67 34.57
CA GLU A 640 15.40 -3.51 34.29
C GLU A 640 15.50 -4.72 35.25
N GLU A 641 14.90 -4.61 36.43
CA GLU A 641 14.86 -5.68 37.43
C GLU A 641 13.72 -6.70 37.21
N GLY A 642 12.86 -6.48 36.20
CA GLY A 642 11.72 -7.37 35.90
C GLY A 642 10.44 -7.05 36.65
N GLU A 643 10.37 -5.87 37.26
CA GLU A 643 9.16 -5.36 37.92
C GLU A 643 8.27 -4.65 36.89
N VAL A 644 6.96 -4.82 37.05
CA VAL A 644 5.93 -4.09 36.32
C VAL A 644 5.23 -3.16 37.30
N ILE A 645 5.34 -1.86 37.03
CA ILE A 645 4.78 -0.76 37.81
C ILE A 645 3.56 -0.20 37.08
N TYR A 646 2.44 -0.10 37.78
CA TYR A 646 1.28 0.67 37.34
C TYR A 646 1.22 1.95 38.16
N THR A 647 1.31 3.11 37.51
CA THR A 647 1.41 4.40 38.20
C THR A 647 0.70 5.52 37.44
N ASP A 648 0.53 6.65 38.10
CA ASP A 648 -0.13 7.86 37.60
C ASP A 648 0.92 8.96 37.39
N TRP A 649 0.89 9.65 36.25
CA TRP A 649 1.83 10.74 35.97
C TRP A 649 1.42 12.07 36.61
N LYS A 650 0.18 12.17 37.12
CA LYS A 650 -0.30 13.39 37.79
C LYS A 650 0.44 13.60 39.10
N MET A 651 1.08 14.75 39.25
CA MET A 651 1.81 15.09 40.48
C MET A 651 0.84 15.46 41.60
N GLU A 652 1.11 15.00 42.82
CA GLU A 652 0.32 15.31 44.00
C GLU A 652 1.09 16.26 44.92
N LYS A 653 0.36 17.16 45.58
CA LYS A 653 0.96 18.08 46.55
C LYS A 653 1.11 17.36 47.87
N ASP A 654 2.36 17.17 48.29
CA ASP A 654 2.66 16.57 49.58
C ASP A 654 2.07 17.43 50.72
N PRO A 655 1.21 16.86 51.60
CA PRO A 655 0.58 17.58 52.70
C PRO A 655 1.59 18.20 53.67
N GLU A 656 2.76 17.57 53.86
CA GLU A 656 3.76 18.00 54.84
C GLU A 656 4.73 19.04 54.28
N THR A 657 5.28 18.81 53.08
CA THR A 657 6.30 19.71 52.49
C THR A 657 5.74 20.76 51.55
N GLY A 658 4.48 20.62 51.12
CA GLY A 658 3.84 21.47 50.12
C GLY A 658 4.47 21.41 48.72
N ARG A 659 5.47 20.54 48.52
CA ARG A 659 6.12 20.28 47.23
C ARG A 659 5.27 19.32 46.41
N PHE A 660 5.27 19.50 45.10
CA PHE A 660 4.66 18.53 44.18
C PHE A 660 5.59 17.32 44.06
N MET A 661 5.08 16.15 44.41
CA MET A 661 5.77 14.87 44.32
C MET A 661 5.02 13.91 43.41
N THR A 662 5.74 12.91 42.90
CA THR A 662 5.14 11.81 42.16
C THR A 662 4.34 10.94 43.13
N LYS A 663 3.16 10.47 42.68
CA LYS A 663 2.37 9.52 43.46
C LYS A 663 3.15 8.23 43.65
N LYS A 664 2.94 7.58 44.80
CA LYS A 664 3.41 6.20 44.99
C LYS A 664 2.75 5.31 43.94
N PRO A 665 3.47 4.32 43.40
CA PRO A 665 2.92 3.41 42.40
C PRO A 665 1.67 2.72 42.94
N LEU A 666 0.64 2.61 42.09
CA LEU A 666 -0.64 1.98 42.43
C LEU A 666 -0.46 0.46 42.63
N SER A 667 0.34 -0.18 41.77
CA SER A 667 0.81 -1.55 41.96
C SER A 667 2.25 -1.71 41.51
N LEU A 668 2.94 -2.63 42.19
CA LEU A 668 4.26 -3.10 41.87
C LEU A 668 4.22 -4.64 41.90
N TYR A 669 4.62 -5.28 40.82
CA TYR A 669 4.73 -6.74 40.75
C TYR A 669 6.05 -7.16 40.12
N THR A 670 6.81 -8.01 40.80
CA THR A 670 7.97 -8.70 40.24
C THR A 670 7.50 -9.97 39.56
N VAL A 671 7.32 -9.92 38.24
CA VAL A 671 6.81 -11.05 37.44
C VAL A 671 7.87 -11.65 36.54
N HIS A 672 8.78 -10.82 36.04
CA HIS A 672 9.82 -11.24 35.11
C HIS A 672 11.14 -11.46 35.86
N ASP A 673 11.88 -12.50 35.47
CA ASP A 673 13.19 -12.84 36.05
C ASP A 673 14.35 -12.10 35.35
N GLY A 674 14.10 -10.85 34.92
CA GLY A 674 15.04 -10.02 34.17
C GLY A 674 14.33 -8.81 33.54
N GLY A 675 15.11 -7.93 32.92
CA GLY A 675 14.60 -6.67 32.38
C GLY A 675 13.40 -6.83 31.45
N VAL A 676 12.40 -5.99 31.62
CA VAL A 676 11.21 -5.98 30.75
C VAL A 676 11.56 -5.33 29.42
N HIS A 677 11.50 -6.10 28.32
CA HIS A 677 11.90 -5.62 26.99
C HIS A 677 10.72 -5.10 26.17
N THR A 678 9.50 -5.52 26.50
CA THR A 678 8.28 -5.08 25.81
C THR A 678 7.16 -4.85 26.80
N ILE A 679 6.47 -3.73 26.65
CA ILE A 679 5.17 -3.46 27.27
C ILE A 679 4.28 -2.89 26.18
N GLN A 680 3.20 -3.58 25.88
CA GLN A 680 2.33 -3.18 24.78
C GLN A 680 0.86 -3.39 25.13
N ARG A 681 0.07 -2.33 24.98
CA ARG A 681 -1.40 -2.42 24.99
C ARG A 681 -1.91 -3.18 23.76
N SER A 682 -2.95 -3.97 23.94
CA SER A 682 -3.59 -4.67 22.83
C SER A 682 -4.19 -3.67 21.84
N PRO A 683 -4.01 -3.84 20.53
CA PRO A 683 -4.67 -3.02 19.51
C PRO A 683 -6.21 -3.12 19.54
N PHE A 684 -6.75 -4.18 20.16
CA PHE A 684 -8.18 -4.49 20.19
C PHE A 684 -8.84 -4.17 21.53
N TYR A 685 -8.09 -4.27 22.64
CA TYR A 685 -8.59 -4.05 23.99
C TYR A 685 -7.78 -2.97 24.69
N LYS A 686 -8.44 -1.88 25.08
CA LYS A 686 -7.79 -0.72 25.72
C LYS A 686 -7.22 -1.04 27.10
N ASP A 687 -7.81 -2.01 27.77
CA ASP A 687 -7.52 -2.42 29.12
C ASP A 687 -6.56 -3.61 29.20
N ILE A 688 -6.11 -4.21 28.09
CA ILE A 688 -5.22 -5.37 28.13
C ILE A 688 -3.79 -4.99 27.74
N ILE A 689 -2.82 -5.41 28.56
CA ILE A 689 -1.40 -5.11 28.39
C ILE A 689 -0.59 -6.41 28.35
N LEU A 690 0.30 -6.54 27.37
CA LEU A 690 1.29 -7.59 27.28
C LEU A 690 2.63 -7.10 27.83
N THR A 691 3.26 -7.89 28.69
CA THR A 691 4.62 -7.67 29.14
C THR A 691 5.49 -8.88 28.82
N VAL A 692 6.67 -8.62 28.27
CA VAL A 692 7.66 -9.66 27.91
C VAL A 692 8.99 -9.28 28.52
N GLY A 693 9.58 -10.21 29.28
CA GLY A 693 10.86 -9.99 29.96
C GLY A 693 11.39 -11.28 30.56
N GLY A 694 12.72 -11.39 30.66
CA GLY A 694 13.37 -12.57 31.22
C GLY A 694 12.99 -13.84 30.45
N TRP A 695 12.32 -14.77 31.13
CA TRP A 695 11.99 -16.10 30.61
C TRP A 695 10.49 -16.35 30.47
N ASN A 696 9.66 -15.34 30.73
CA ASN A 696 8.21 -15.50 30.77
C ASN A 696 7.49 -14.29 30.16
N VAL A 697 6.20 -14.49 29.95
CA VAL A 697 5.28 -13.52 29.38
C VAL A 697 4.14 -13.34 30.36
N ALA A 698 3.66 -12.12 30.52
CA ALA A 698 2.49 -11.86 31.32
C ALA A 698 1.49 -10.95 30.60
N ILE A 699 0.20 -11.21 30.83
CA ILE A 699 -0.90 -10.38 30.33
C ILE A 699 -1.60 -9.76 31.53
N TRP A 700 -1.86 -8.47 31.47
CA TRP A 700 -2.43 -7.66 32.53
C TRP A 700 -3.73 -7.03 32.08
N LYS A 701 -4.59 -6.71 33.05
CA LYS A 701 -5.79 -5.91 32.82
C LYS A 701 -5.74 -4.63 33.63
N GLU A 702 -6.04 -3.51 32.99
CA GLU A 702 -6.13 -2.21 33.61
C GLU A 702 -7.25 -2.18 34.66
N GLY A 703 -6.94 -1.64 35.84
CA GLY A 703 -7.87 -1.58 36.99
C GLY A 703 -7.86 -2.82 37.88
N ILE A 704 -7.18 -3.91 37.50
CA ILE A 704 -7.04 -5.10 38.34
C ILE A 704 -5.71 -5.07 39.10
N MET A 705 -5.83 -5.08 40.43
CA MET A 705 -4.70 -4.92 41.35
C MET A 705 -4.37 -6.22 42.10
N THR A 706 -4.81 -7.38 41.59
CA THR A 706 -4.62 -8.68 42.23
C THR A 706 -3.46 -9.48 41.61
N GLY A 707 -3.06 -9.14 40.38
CA GLY A 707 -1.94 -9.76 39.66
C GLY A 707 -2.15 -9.80 38.14
N PRO A 708 -1.26 -10.46 37.38
CA PRO A 708 -1.44 -10.69 35.96
C PRO A 708 -2.58 -11.70 35.69
N LEU A 709 -3.33 -11.50 34.60
CA LEU A 709 -4.36 -12.43 34.13
C LEU A 709 -3.78 -13.77 33.68
N LEU A 710 -2.69 -13.69 32.93
CA LEU A 710 -1.96 -14.84 32.43
C LEU A 710 -0.49 -14.61 32.75
N GLN A 711 0.16 -15.64 33.28
CA GLN A 711 1.61 -15.71 33.39
C GLN A 711 2.05 -17.03 32.75
N SER A 712 2.90 -16.95 31.72
CA SER A 712 3.41 -18.14 31.06
C SER A 712 4.42 -18.87 31.96
N SER A 713 4.60 -20.17 31.71
CA SER A 713 5.75 -20.89 32.27
C SER A 713 7.07 -20.34 31.71
N CYS A 714 8.17 -20.71 32.37
CA CYS A 714 9.51 -20.38 31.91
C CYS A 714 9.79 -21.02 30.55
N ALA A 715 10.21 -20.20 29.59
CA ALA A 715 10.62 -20.58 28.26
C ALA A 715 11.95 -21.36 28.27
N PRO A 716 12.35 -22.01 27.17
CA PRO A 716 13.66 -22.67 27.09
C PRO A 716 14.83 -21.68 26.98
N LYS A 717 14.56 -20.45 26.52
CA LYS A 717 15.52 -19.36 26.34
C LYS A 717 14.88 -18.03 26.71
N ARG A 718 15.70 -17.01 26.92
CA ARG A 718 15.24 -15.67 27.27
C ARG A 718 14.46 -15.04 26.12
N TYR A 719 13.39 -14.35 26.48
CA TYR A 719 12.63 -13.51 25.56
C TYR A 719 13.22 -12.13 25.48
N THR A 720 13.31 -11.60 24.26
CA THR A 720 14.05 -10.37 23.96
C THR A 720 13.16 -9.31 23.35
N SER A 721 12.07 -9.69 22.70
CA SER A 721 11.10 -8.75 22.13
C SER A 721 9.74 -9.41 22.02
N GLY A 722 8.68 -8.60 22.00
CA GLY A 722 7.33 -9.10 21.73
C GLY A 722 6.47 -8.06 21.04
N HIS A 723 5.44 -8.51 20.34
CA HIS A 723 4.44 -7.62 19.77
C HIS A 723 3.11 -8.35 19.55
N TRP A 724 2.00 -7.66 19.82
CA TRP A 724 0.65 -8.13 19.46
C TRP A 724 0.48 -8.25 17.94
N SER A 725 -0.34 -9.20 17.49
CA SER A 725 -0.85 -9.15 16.13
C SER A 725 -1.71 -7.90 15.93
N LEU A 726 -1.64 -7.32 14.73
CA LEU A 726 -2.44 -6.15 14.36
C LEU A 726 -3.82 -6.52 13.84
N THR A 727 -4.07 -7.81 13.58
CA THR A 727 -5.26 -8.29 12.87
C THR A 727 -6.04 -9.37 13.61
N ARG A 728 -5.36 -10.18 14.44
CA ARG A 728 -5.99 -11.17 15.31
C ARG A 728 -5.84 -10.80 16.79
N PRO A 729 -6.92 -10.72 17.58
CA PRO A 729 -6.87 -10.27 18.98
C PRO A 729 -6.23 -11.27 19.96
N GLY A 730 -6.28 -12.57 19.64
CA GLY A 730 -5.71 -13.63 20.49
C GLY A 730 -4.25 -13.96 20.21
N VAL A 731 -3.64 -13.31 19.20
CA VAL A 731 -2.33 -13.71 18.67
C VAL A 731 -1.26 -12.67 19.02
N PHE A 732 -0.10 -13.14 19.49
CA PHE A 732 1.09 -12.32 19.68
C PHE A 732 2.37 -13.08 19.34
N TYR A 733 3.40 -12.33 19.01
CA TYR A 733 4.69 -12.81 18.54
C TYR A 733 5.78 -12.45 19.54
N ILE A 734 6.68 -13.39 19.83
CA ILE A 734 7.77 -13.18 20.78
C ILE A 734 9.09 -13.65 20.19
N GLY A 735 10.12 -12.81 20.27
CA GLY A 735 11.48 -13.12 19.87
C GLY A 735 12.30 -13.70 21.02
N ARG A 736 13.16 -14.66 20.69
CA ARG A 736 14.09 -15.29 21.62
C ARG A 736 15.54 -14.90 21.36
N GLU A 737 16.37 -15.11 22.37
CA GLU A 737 17.82 -14.93 22.32
C GLU A 737 18.53 -15.90 21.34
N ASP A 738 17.92 -17.05 21.01
CA ASP A 738 18.48 -18.06 20.10
C ASP A 738 18.00 -17.93 18.64
N GLY A 739 17.31 -16.83 18.30
CA GLY A 739 16.87 -16.54 16.94
C GLY A 739 15.55 -17.18 16.51
N TYR A 740 14.83 -17.77 17.47
CA TYR A 740 13.50 -18.28 17.26
C TYR A 740 12.42 -17.23 17.56
N ILE A 741 11.33 -17.31 16.80
CA ILE A 741 10.07 -16.63 17.11
C ILE A 741 9.06 -17.64 17.64
N ASP A 742 8.43 -17.29 18.76
CA ASP A 742 7.33 -18.02 19.35
C ASP A 742 6.02 -17.28 19.06
N ILE A 743 5.09 -18.00 18.44
CA ILE A 743 3.78 -17.52 18.05
C ILE A 743 2.76 -18.11 19.02
N TRP A 744 2.05 -17.23 19.71
CA TRP A 744 1.01 -17.59 20.66
C TRP A 744 -0.36 -17.33 20.06
N ASP A 745 -1.29 -18.26 20.24
CA ASP A 745 -2.73 -18.06 19.99
C ASP A 745 -3.49 -18.50 21.24
N LEU A 746 -4.04 -17.54 21.98
CA LEU A 746 -4.74 -17.76 23.24
C LEU A 746 -6.02 -18.59 23.10
N LEU A 747 -6.58 -18.74 21.90
CA LEU A 747 -7.74 -19.60 21.67
C LEU A 747 -7.35 -21.07 21.47
N GLU A 748 -6.13 -21.34 21.00
CA GLU A 748 -5.64 -22.71 20.81
C GLU A 748 -4.88 -23.20 22.05
N LYS A 749 -3.84 -22.46 22.47
CA LYS A 749 -2.97 -22.84 23.60
C LYS A 749 -2.61 -21.62 24.44
N THR A 750 -2.88 -21.72 25.75
CA THR A 750 -2.55 -20.67 26.73
C THR A 750 -1.31 -20.97 27.58
N HIS A 751 -0.86 -22.23 27.63
CA HIS A 751 0.25 -22.67 28.49
C HIS A 751 1.59 -22.77 27.76
N GLU A 752 1.58 -22.86 26.43
CA GLU A 752 2.77 -22.96 25.58
C GLU A 752 2.50 -22.25 24.23
N PRO A 753 3.55 -21.83 23.50
CA PRO A 753 3.36 -21.28 22.15
C PRO A 753 2.78 -22.33 21.21
N VAL A 754 1.94 -21.89 20.28
CA VAL A 754 1.35 -22.76 19.25
C VAL A 754 2.42 -23.20 18.26
N GLN A 755 3.30 -22.27 17.89
CA GLN A 755 4.35 -22.51 16.92
C GLN A 755 5.62 -21.79 17.31
N SER A 756 6.74 -22.49 17.16
CA SER A 756 8.10 -21.94 17.31
C SER A 756 8.84 -22.12 16.00
N GLN A 757 9.37 -21.04 15.41
CA GLN A 757 10.07 -21.07 14.14
C GLN A 757 11.46 -20.42 14.27
N ASN A 758 12.48 -21.08 13.73
CA ASN A 758 13.81 -20.51 13.61
C ASN A 758 13.86 -19.56 12.42
N ILE A 759 14.35 -18.34 12.63
CA ILE A 759 14.54 -17.34 11.58
C ILE A 759 16.03 -17.05 11.40
N CYS A 760 16.73 -16.85 12.51
CA CYS A 760 18.14 -16.51 12.50
C CYS A 760 18.94 -17.32 13.52
N ILE A 761 20.27 -17.25 13.41
CA ILE A 761 21.18 -17.97 14.31
C ILE A 761 21.52 -17.17 15.59
N THR A 762 21.03 -15.93 15.71
CA THR A 762 21.42 -15.00 16.78
C THR A 762 20.21 -14.40 17.48
N MET A 763 20.46 -13.63 18.55
CA MET A 763 19.41 -12.95 19.29
C MET A 763 18.58 -12.03 18.39
N ILE A 764 17.25 -12.19 18.46
CA ILE A 764 16.31 -11.23 17.89
C ILE A 764 16.31 -9.99 18.78
N THR A 765 16.65 -8.84 18.23
CA THR A 765 16.70 -7.57 18.98
C THR A 765 15.37 -6.84 18.97
N TYR A 766 14.60 -6.91 17.87
CA TYR A 766 13.35 -6.19 17.72
C TYR A 766 12.38 -6.90 16.77
N ILE A 767 11.07 -6.81 17.06
CA ILE A 767 10.00 -7.35 16.22
C ILE A 767 8.95 -6.28 15.97
N LYS A 768 8.55 -6.10 14.71
CA LYS A 768 7.48 -5.18 14.33
C LYS A 768 6.59 -5.73 13.20
N PRO A 769 5.37 -6.19 13.49
CA PRO A 769 4.39 -6.57 12.47
C PRO A 769 3.82 -5.32 11.79
N TRP A 770 3.36 -5.51 10.55
CA TRP A 770 2.80 -4.46 9.73
C TRP A 770 1.79 -5.01 8.72
N THR A 771 0.72 -4.23 8.50
CA THR A 771 -0.36 -4.60 7.59
C THR A 771 -0.16 -3.88 6.26
N PHE A 772 0.34 -4.60 5.24
CA PHE A 772 0.52 -4.06 3.89
C PHE A 772 -0.82 -3.96 3.16
N SER A 773 -1.64 -5.01 3.25
CA SER A 773 -2.96 -5.10 2.62
C SER A 773 -3.88 -5.98 3.47
N ALA A 774 -5.19 -5.99 3.17
CA ALA A 774 -6.14 -6.89 3.81
C ALA A 774 -5.80 -8.38 3.60
N LYS A 775 -5.01 -8.71 2.58
CA LYS A 775 -4.57 -10.09 2.27
C LYS A 775 -3.13 -10.38 2.65
N GLN A 776 -2.27 -9.37 2.82
CA GLN A 776 -0.83 -9.54 3.02
C GLN A 776 -0.37 -8.74 4.23
N GLN A 777 0.30 -9.42 5.14
CA GLN A 777 0.87 -8.86 6.36
C GLN A 777 2.32 -9.30 6.47
N PHE A 778 3.16 -8.40 6.94
CA PHE A 778 4.58 -8.66 7.12
C PHE A 778 4.96 -8.53 8.59
N ILE A 779 6.04 -9.18 8.97
CA ILE A 779 6.71 -9.00 10.25
C ILE A 779 8.18 -8.72 10.00
N ALA A 780 8.63 -7.57 10.48
CA ALA A 780 10.03 -7.20 10.49
C ALA A 780 10.68 -7.77 11.76
N ILE A 781 11.80 -8.45 11.58
CA ILE A 781 12.57 -9.10 12.65
C ILE A 781 14.01 -8.68 12.49
N ALA A 782 14.54 -8.06 13.52
CA ALA A 782 15.90 -7.57 13.54
C ALA A 782 16.82 -8.51 14.31
N ASP A 783 18.02 -8.68 13.76
CA ASP A 783 19.05 -9.52 14.33
C ASP A 783 20.12 -8.71 15.05
N TYR A 784 20.75 -9.36 16.03
CA TYR A 784 21.94 -8.85 16.70
C TYR A 784 23.15 -8.68 15.77
N TYR A 785 23.17 -9.35 14.61
CA TYR A 785 24.22 -9.23 13.60
C TYR A 785 23.98 -8.13 12.57
N GLY A 786 22.91 -7.34 12.72
CA GLY A 786 22.67 -6.18 11.85
C GLY A 786 21.86 -6.48 10.58
N THR A 787 21.23 -7.66 10.51
CA THR A 787 20.33 -8.04 9.41
C THR A 787 18.89 -7.82 9.83
N LEU A 788 18.09 -7.26 8.91
CA LEU A 788 16.66 -7.11 9.05
C LEU A 788 15.97 -8.14 8.15
N HIS A 789 15.25 -9.08 8.75
CA HIS A 789 14.45 -10.09 8.06
C HIS A 789 13.00 -9.63 7.96
N ILE A 790 12.43 -9.61 6.75
CA ILE A 790 11.01 -9.38 6.50
C ILE A 790 10.36 -10.71 6.16
N LEU A 791 9.42 -11.15 6.99
CA LEU A 791 8.66 -12.38 6.77
C LEU A 791 7.20 -12.06 6.48
N GLU A 792 6.56 -12.79 5.58
CA GLU A 792 5.13 -12.77 5.33
C GLU A 792 4.40 -13.61 6.39
N ILE A 793 3.39 -13.01 7.01
CA ILE A 793 2.52 -13.67 8.00
C ILE A 793 1.48 -14.50 7.24
N PRO A 794 1.38 -15.80 7.51
CA PRO A 794 0.47 -16.68 6.80
C PRO A 794 -0.99 -16.33 7.09
N TRP A 795 -1.87 -16.81 6.21
CA TRP A 795 -3.31 -16.58 6.26
C TRP A 795 -3.96 -16.96 7.59
N THR A 796 -3.51 -18.07 8.18
CA THR A 796 -4.02 -18.63 9.44
C THR A 796 -3.79 -17.69 10.64
N LEU A 797 -2.71 -16.93 10.61
CA LEU A 797 -2.32 -16.00 11.68
C LEU A 797 -2.80 -14.55 11.41
N SER A 798 -3.20 -14.25 10.17
CA SER A 798 -3.60 -12.91 9.74
C SER A 798 -5.12 -12.72 9.68
N ARG A 799 -5.91 -13.79 9.50
CA ARG A 799 -7.37 -13.70 9.41
C ARG A 799 -8.06 -14.07 10.72
N PRO A 800 -8.81 -13.15 11.34
CA PRO A 800 -9.58 -13.47 12.53
C PRO A 800 -10.79 -14.34 12.20
N SER A 801 -11.14 -15.22 13.14
CA SER A 801 -12.38 -15.98 13.10
C SER A 801 -13.61 -15.10 13.41
N THR A 802 -14.78 -15.49 12.91
CA THR A 802 -16.04 -14.80 13.24
C THR A 802 -16.27 -14.87 14.75
N ASN A 803 -16.40 -13.71 15.40
CA ASN A 803 -16.55 -13.53 16.85
C ASN A 803 -15.29 -13.79 17.71
N GLU A 804 -14.08 -13.76 17.13
CA GLU A 804 -12.84 -13.95 17.90
C GLU A 804 -12.68 -12.95 19.06
N VAL A 805 -12.98 -11.68 18.79
CA VAL A 805 -12.89 -10.58 19.77
C VAL A 805 -13.77 -10.86 20.99
N SER A 806 -14.99 -11.35 20.79
CA SER A 806 -15.90 -11.69 21.89
C SER A 806 -15.42 -12.91 22.68
N ARG A 807 -14.85 -13.92 22.02
CA ARG A 807 -14.32 -15.12 22.68
C ARG A 807 -13.12 -14.81 23.57
N ILE A 808 -12.17 -14.02 23.07
CA ILE A 808 -11.01 -13.59 23.85
C ILE A 808 -11.43 -12.65 24.99
N SER A 809 -12.40 -11.76 24.77
CA SER A 809 -12.96 -10.93 25.83
C SER A 809 -13.56 -11.78 26.95
N TYR A 810 -14.36 -12.80 26.60
CA TYR A 810 -14.91 -13.75 27.57
C TYR A 810 -13.81 -14.53 28.31
N TYR A 811 -12.74 -14.92 27.62
CA TYR A 811 -11.57 -15.56 28.25
C TYR A 811 -10.97 -14.65 29.33
N PHE A 812 -10.70 -13.38 29.00
CA PHE A 812 -10.15 -12.44 29.99
C PHE A 812 -11.10 -12.23 31.18
N GLU A 813 -12.40 -12.04 30.95
CA GLU A 813 -13.38 -11.92 32.03
C GLU A 813 -13.43 -13.15 32.95
N ARG A 814 -13.27 -14.34 32.38
CA ARG A 814 -13.19 -15.58 33.16
C ARG A 814 -11.92 -15.61 34.01
N GLU A 815 -10.77 -15.20 33.46
CA GLU A 815 -9.53 -15.13 34.23
C GLU A 815 -9.57 -14.06 35.33
N VAL A 816 -10.28 -12.94 35.13
CA VAL A 816 -10.55 -11.98 36.22
C VAL A 816 -11.25 -12.65 37.40
N LYS A 817 -12.36 -13.36 37.13
CA LYS A 817 -13.11 -14.08 38.18
C LYS A 817 -12.26 -15.18 38.83
N HIS A 818 -11.40 -15.82 38.04
CA HIS A 818 -10.48 -16.83 38.54
C HIS A 818 -9.45 -16.23 39.51
N LEU A 819 -8.87 -15.06 39.20
CA LEU A 819 -7.97 -14.35 40.12
C LEU A 819 -8.66 -13.96 41.42
N GLU A 820 -9.88 -13.42 41.35
CA GLU A 820 -10.67 -13.09 42.54
C GLU A 820 -10.91 -14.33 43.42
N TYR A 821 -11.26 -15.46 42.79
CA TYR A 821 -11.43 -16.73 43.49
C TYR A 821 -10.12 -17.22 44.13
N VAL A 822 -8.98 -17.12 43.42
CA VAL A 822 -7.67 -17.52 43.95
C VAL A 822 -7.27 -16.65 45.14
N GLU A 823 -7.52 -15.34 45.09
CA GLU A 823 -7.24 -14.44 46.20
C GLU A 823 -8.10 -14.79 47.44
N GLN A 824 -9.40 -15.03 47.24
CA GLN A 824 -10.29 -15.48 48.31
C GLN A 824 -9.81 -16.81 48.92
N ARG A 825 -9.43 -17.79 48.07
CA ARG A 825 -8.88 -19.07 48.55
C ARG A 825 -7.55 -18.90 49.28
N LYS A 826 -6.71 -17.94 48.88
CA LYS A 826 -5.46 -17.64 49.57
C LYS A 826 -5.73 -17.09 50.97
N LYS A 827 -6.68 -16.16 51.12
CA LYS A 827 -7.12 -15.65 52.44
C LYS A 827 -7.62 -16.78 53.34
N ILE A 828 -8.47 -17.65 52.82
CA ILE A 828 -8.95 -18.83 53.56
C ILE A 828 -7.79 -19.74 53.99
N ARG A 829 -6.85 -20.06 53.10
CA ARG A 829 -5.69 -20.90 53.45
C ARG A 829 -4.76 -20.24 54.47
N GLU A 830 -4.63 -18.92 54.43
CA GLU A 830 -3.86 -18.17 55.44
C GLU A 830 -4.55 -18.18 56.80
N GLU A 831 -5.87 -18.11 56.84
CA GLU A 831 -6.67 -18.29 58.06
C GLU A 831 -6.54 -19.73 58.59
N GLU A 832 -6.75 -20.75 57.75
CA GLU A 832 -6.54 -22.16 58.11
C GLU A 832 -5.12 -22.41 58.63
N LYS A 833 -4.10 -21.80 58.00
CA LYS A 833 -2.71 -21.91 58.45
C LYS A 833 -2.51 -21.23 59.81
N LYS A 834 -3.09 -20.05 60.04
CA LYS A 834 -3.04 -19.36 61.34
C LYS A 834 -3.77 -20.16 62.42
N GLU A 835 -4.90 -20.76 62.09
CA GLU A 835 -5.64 -21.65 62.99
C GLU A 835 -4.81 -22.89 63.33
N MET A 836 -4.22 -23.57 62.33
CA MET A 836 -3.32 -24.69 62.57
C MET A 836 -2.06 -24.29 63.36
N GLU A 837 -1.50 -23.11 63.14
CA GLU A 837 -0.38 -22.59 63.94
C GLU A 837 -0.80 -22.24 65.37
N MET A 838 -2.00 -21.72 65.58
CA MET A 838 -2.56 -21.51 66.92
C MET A 838 -2.88 -22.83 67.62
N GLU A 839 -3.37 -23.85 66.91
CA GLU A 839 -3.54 -25.19 67.44
C GLU A 839 -2.20 -25.85 67.76
N LYS A 840 -1.20 -25.74 66.88
CA LYS A 840 0.16 -26.22 67.18
C LYS A 840 0.77 -25.50 68.38
N LYS A 841 0.61 -24.19 68.51
CA LYS A 841 1.02 -23.45 69.70
C LYS A 841 0.24 -23.88 70.95
N LYS A 842 -1.06 -24.17 70.85
CA LYS A 842 -1.83 -24.76 71.96
C LYS A 842 -1.29 -26.15 72.34
N VAL A 843 -0.89 -26.98 71.37
CA VAL A 843 -0.28 -28.29 71.59
C VAL A 843 1.14 -28.18 72.19
N GLU A 844 1.95 -27.22 71.76
CA GLU A 844 3.27 -26.93 72.35
C GLU A 844 3.15 -26.36 73.78
N THR A 845 2.15 -25.53 74.06
CA THR A 845 1.86 -25.04 75.42
C THR A 845 1.34 -26.18 76.33
N TYR A 846 0.80 -27.25 75.74
CA TYR A 846 0.39 -28.50 76.38
C TYR A 846 1.47 -29.60 76.31
N GLN A 847 2.76 -29.26 76.24
CA GLN A 847 3.81 -30.21 76.64
C GLN A 847 3.71 -30.46 78.15
N LYS A 848 2.86 -31.42 78.53
CA LYS A 848 2.82 -32.02 79.86
C LYS A 848 4.23 -32.43 80.26
N SER A 849 4.63 -32.13 81.50
CA SER A 849 5.94 -32.53 82.02
C SER A 849 6.13 -34.05 81.86
N LYS A 850 7.38 -34.50 81.70
CA LYS A 850 7.71 -35.92 81.51
C LYS A 850 7.02 -36.85 82.53
N GLU A 851 6.88 -36.39 83.78
CA GLU A 851 6.15 -37.09 84.85
C GLU A 851 4.63 -37.20 84.60
N GLN A 852 3.99 -36.18 84.05
CA GLN A 852 2.56 -36.22 83.72
C GLN A 852 2.28 -37.11 82.50
N LEU A 853 3.25 -37.25 81.59
CA LEU A 853 3.15 -38.16 80.45
C LEU A 853 3.33 -39.62 80.90
N GLU A 854 4.32 -39.90 81.76
CA GLU A 854 4.56 -41.22 82.36
C GLU A 854 3.39 -41.67 83.26
N ALA A 855 2.82 -40.77 84.06
CA ALA A 855 1.64 -41.08 84.89
C ALA A 855 0.41 -41.42 84.04
N LYS A 856 0.21 -40.72 82.91
CA LYS A 856 -0.93 -40.98 82.02
C LYS A 856 -0.75 -42.28 81.23
N LEU A 857 0.46 -42.55 80.72
CA LEU A 857 0.80 -43.84 80.10
C LEU A 857 0.63 -45.01 81.07
N LYS A 858 0.96 -44.82 82.35
CA LYS A 858 0.77 -45.83 83.37
C LYS A 858 -0.71 -46.09 83.65
N MET A 859 -1.53 -45.05 83.76
CA MET A 859 -2.99 -45.20 83.90
C MET A 859 -3.63 -45.84 82.66
N ASP A 860 -3.22 -45.44 81.46
CA ASP A 860 -3.73 -46.03 80.22
C ASP A 860 -3.33 -47.51 80.11
N TYR A 861 -2.10 -47.86 80.51
CA TYR A 861 -1.62 -49.24 80.57
C TYR A 861 -2.34 -50.08 81.64
N GLU A 862 -2.64 -49.50 82.81
CA GLU A 862 -3.47 -50.15 83.83
C GLU A 862 -4.89 -50.38 83.32
N SER A 863 -5.50 -49.40 82.63
CA SER A 863 -6.82 -49.58 82.01
C SER A 863 -6.81 -50.63 80.90
N TYR A 864 -5.73 -50.71 80.12
CA TYR A 864 -5.56 -51.73 79.09
C TYR A 864 -5.45 -53.12 79.71
N LEU A 865 -4.69 -53.26 80.80
CA LEU A 865 -4.55 -54.52 81.53
C LEU A 865 -5.87 -54.95 82.19
N GLU A 866 -6.67 -54.01 82.69
CA GLU A 866 -8.02 -54.29 83.20
C GLU A 866 -8.96 -54.74 82.08
N LEU A 867 -8.93 -54.06 80.94
CA LEU A 867 -9.74 -54.40 79.77
C LEU A 867 -9.32 -55.75 79.17
N GLU A 868 -8.02 -56.04 79.13
CA GLU A 868 -7.46 -57.33 78.71
C GLU A 868 -7.90 -58.44 79.68
N LYS A 869 -7.85 -58.20 81.00
CA LYS A 869 -8.37 -59.15 82.01
C LYS A 869 -9.86 -59.39 81.86
N ASP A 870 -10.66 -58.34 81.68
CA ASP A 870 -12.11 -58.46 81.46
C ASP A 870 -12.41 -59.22 80.17
N ILE A 871 -11.68 -58.96 79.09
CA ILE A 871 -11.80 -59.71 77.83
C ILE A 871 -11.42 -61.18 78.04
N LEU A 872 -10.35 -61.48 78.76
CA LEU A 872 -9.90 -62.86 79.02
C LEU A 872 -10.83 -63.62 79.97
N ILE A 873 -11.49 -62.94 80.91
CA ILE A 873 -12.56 -63.49 81.76
C ILE A 873 -13.80 -63.76 80.92
N ASN A 874 -14.22 -62.82 80.07
CA ASN A 874 -15.38 -62.98 79.18
C ASN A 874 -15.18 -64.08 78.12
N LEU A 875 -13.93 -64.30 77.69
CA LEU A 875 -13.57 -65.39 76.77
C LEU A 875 -13.36 -66.74 77.49
N GLY A 876 -13.48 -66.79 78.82
CA GLY A 876 -13.38 -68.02 79.62
C GLY A 876 -11.96 -68.61 79.72
N LEU A 877 -10.93 -67.83 79.38
CA LEU A 877 -9.53 -68.25 79.35
C LEU A 877 -8.83 -68.07 80.71
N ILE A 878 -9.42 -67.29 81.64
CA ILE A 878 -8.96 -67.10 83.01
C ILE A 878 -10.12 -67.44 83.98
N LYS A 879 -9.85 -68.28 84.99
CA LYS A 879 -10.80 -68.58 86.07
C LYS A 879 -10.63 -67.55 87.19
N VAL A 880 -11.73 -66.91 87.58
CA VAL A 880 -11.77 -66.00 88.75
C VAL A 880 -11.58 -66.86 90.01
N GLU A 881 -10.47 -66.66 90.73
CA GLU A 881 -10.33 -67.19 92.09
C GLU A 881 -11.06 -66.27 93.07
N GLU A 882 -12.11 -66.80 93.71
CA GLU A 882 -12.78 -66.15 94.84
C GLU A 882 -11.78 -66.03 96.02
N THR A 883 -11.19 -64.86 96.20
CA THR A 883 -10.47 -64.53 97.45
C THR A 883 -11.32 -63.58 98.28
N MET A 884 -11.96 -64.18 99.29
CA MET A 884 -12.68 -63.50 100.35
C MET A 884 -11.76 -62.56 101.14
N SER A 885 -12.24 -61.31 101.26
CA SER A 885 -12.10 -60.40 102.40
C SER A 885 -11.44 -61.00 103.65
N ASN A 886 -10.31 -60.41 104.07
CA ASN A 886 -9.90 -60.37 105.47
C ASN A 886 -9.29 -59.00 105.82
N LYS A 887 -10.05 -58.25 106.64
CA LYS A 887 -9.65 -57.54 107.87
C LYS A 887 -8.40 -56.62 107.83
N GLU A 888 -8.57 -55.31 108.01
CA GLU A 888 -8.76 -54.53 109.26
C GLU A 888 -7.46 -53.85 109.73
N MET A 889 -7.60 -52.59 110.16
CA MET A 889 -6.63 -51.66 110.77
C MET A 889 -5.52 -51.18 109.81
N ILE A 890 -5.47 -49.91 109.41
CA ILE A 890 -5.65 -48.63 110.12
C ILE A 890 -6.35 -47.61 109.22
#